data_AF-A0A658K7H6-F1
#
_entry.id   AF-A0A658K7H6-F1
#
_cell.length_a   1.000
_cell.length_b   1.000
_cell.length_c   1.000
_cell.angle_alpha   90.00
_cell.angle_beta   90.00
_cell.angle_gamma   90.00
#
_symmetry.space_group_name_H-M   'P 1'
#
loop_
_entity.id
_entity.type
_entity.pdbx_description
1 polymer ?
#
loop_
_entity_poly.entity_id
_entity_poly.type
_entity_poly.pdbx_seq_one_letter_code
_entity_poly.pdbx_strand_id
1 'polypeptide(L)'
;MTTQSLKTPKTDQQLLRERAKQFVFDYPDLHDLAYSVVSKIMLQHTQKVFNPDKVYWHRFGSASSSPRTFTGWQHSGKPLQSMTLIELLMQNFNAHDEEASDELSLYGGFYTDGPDHEVFDERNEVPMLPQTLLAEMWTLDFSSLYTRRMERFWSSHSENFCILAKAHYLVAAGNCLRKGQLSPDDFKQVTRFVVTDPSQPATLKALRDSPLVTPGLSVHTLDINGVKTYDMLRIVIADGREVIYRPDAEQPFQVFENERALYNWLKGQFASEQAGKALTGNFLRGEAARTQDSVRFARGVSELLAHDWRADVRLINQSRAPIVGDPFIYLRDIARQVMTTDAHQLLTSNADLRKQIWIGYLSAFMQAFGGLAALGWPVALTLVGAGLANTGLNIDQAVNGKTPAQRRAGVLGAIINTLYLLFNLPLLMSIRAMPEPVPLVRADVVSLPSEVVESGVIVDPLENMEGNLLLDSLTPSAEEGRFRGVYSLGNGETWIKLARLPYRVMFSEQQQCWFIVDPDNPFAFVGSKPVRLGLDGEWTLIQSPGLQGGSPMDPQVPSTSSSVPPGKPYATVHSTFWDRYLQTDIFNEQYYAERALTRQKEVMDIWEPTTDDVLESDSSPEGDEVYRDPWHGKHRVFKLGEDDYYGANIMLYTQEDTVFNRFLRTGERRGPNQVRFIERLADDIQVVGYSNDVELYRGGSGDRGTSGAVFRSRQIKVGDVLVNTDITSFSENPYVVSAFASSRAGAPTNAVIGPITFDDTSVVFVLPKGRYLRATPIAPFSASPDEAESIFLPGCYFQIESIQEVVGDFYRLMKVQMQEVDRPVQGRALYDMRTGEPFSREQYALKLGADAKVLVDRFFPQNPMTDLFSPH
;
A
#
# COMPACT_ATOMS: atom_id res chain seq x y z
N MET A 1 3.06 3.53 -43.24
CA MET A 1 1.83 3.81 -42.46
C MET A 1 2.25 3.90 -41.02
N THR A 2 2.23 5.11 -40.46
CA THR A 2 2.55 5.37 -39.05
C THR A 2 1.43 4.81 -38.20
N THR A 3 1.69 3.71 -37.51
CA THR A 3 0.84 3.15 -36.46
C THR A 3 0.76 4.18 -35.34
N GLN A 4 -0.26 5.03 -35.35
CA GLN A 4 -0.67 5.75 -34.16
C GLN A 4 -1.09 4.69 -33.14
N SER A 5 -0.25 4.48 -32.13
CA SER A 5 -0.62 3.75 -30.92
C SER A 5 -1.89 4.42 -30.37
N LEU A 6 -3.02 3.73 -30.50
CA LEU A 6 -4.26 4.06 -29.81
C LEU A 6 -3.94 3.91 -28.32
N LYS A 7 -3.54 5.01 -27.66
CA LYS A 7 -3.32 5.01 -26.21
C LYS A 7 -4.62 4.59 -25.54
N THR A 8 -4.62 3.39 -24.97
CA THR A 8 -5.68 2.88 -24.11
C THR A 8 -6.00 3.95 -23.06
N PRO A 9 -7.29 4.26 -22.80
CA PRO A 9 -7.64 5.22 -21.76
C PRO A 9 -7.11 4.73 -20.42
N LYS A 10 -6.41 5.62 -19.69
CA LYS A 10 -5.84 5.28 -18.38
C LYS A 10 -6.96 4.93 -17.39
N THR A 11 -6.73 3.94 -16.55
CA THR A 11 -7.65 3.58 -15.47
C THR A 11 -7.65 4.66 -14.37
N ASP A 12 -8.71 4.72 -13.56
CA ASP A 12 -8.78 5.65 -12.41
C ASP A 12 -7.61 5.45 -11.44
N GLN A 13 -7.16 4.21 -11.25
CA GLN A 13 -5.99 3.90 -10.44
C GLN A 13 -4.71 4.49 -11.02
N GLN A 14 -4.48 4.36 -12.33
CA GLN A 14 -3.33 4.96 -12.99
C GLN A 14 -3.36 6.50 -12.89
N LEU A 15 -4.53 7.11 -13.10
CA LEU A 15 -4.71 8.57 -12.99
C LEU A 15 -4.43 9.07 -11.56
N LEU A 16 -4.90 8.36 -10.53
CA LEU A 16 -4.64 8.71 -9.14
C LEU A 16 -3.17 8.53 -8.76
N ARG A 17 -2.51 7.46 -9.21
CA ARG A 17 -1.07 7.26 -8.99
C ARG A 17 -0.26 8.40 -9.63
N GLU A 18 -0.60 8.83 -10.85
CA GLU A 18 0.05 9.98 -11.50
C GLU A 18 -0.16 11.29 -10.74
N ARG A 19 -1.38 11.55 -10.26
CA ARG A 19 -1.68 12.71 -9.41
C ARG A 19 -0.89 12.68 -8.09
N ALA A 20 -0.75 11.50 -7.47
CA ALA A 20 0.05 11.32 -6.26
C ALA A 20 1.54 11.58 -6.51
N LYS A 21 2.10 11.06 -7.60
CA LYS A 21 3.49 11.35 -8.01
C LYS A 21 3.70 12.85 -8.16
N GLN A 22 2.89 13.51 -8.97
CA GLN A 22 2.99 14.96 -9.18
C GLN A 22 2.84 15.73 -7.87
N PHE A 23 1.88 15.36 -7.02
CA PHE A 23 1.68 15.97 -5.71
C PHE A 23 2.94 15.90 -4.83
N VAL A 24 3.60 14.74 -4.75
CA VAL A 24 4.82 14.56 -3.94
C VAL A 24 6.02 15.27 -4.55
N PHE A 25 6.18 15.21 -5.88
CA PHE A 25 7.29 15.87 -6.57
C PHE A 25 7.22 17.40 -6.49
N ASP A 26 6.02 17.96 -6.59
CA ASP A 26 5.80 19.41 -6.52
C ASP A 26 5.68 19.91 -5.07
N TYR A 27 5.72 19.01 -4.07
CA TYR A 27 5.60 19.37 -2.66
C TYR A 27 6.66 20.41 -2.26
N PRO A 28 6.30 21.52 -1.56
CA PRO A 28 7.23 22.58 -1.19
C PRO A 28 8.05 22.19 0.04
N ASP A 29 9.04 21.34 -0.14
CA ASP A 29 10.02 21.05 0.90
C ASP A 29 11.06 22.19 1.01
N LEU A 30 11.28 22.64 2.25
CA LEU A 30 12.14 23.79 2.55
C LEU A 30 13.62 23.46 2.41
N HIS A 31 14.01 22.25 2.80
CA HIS A 31 15.37 21.74 2.68
C HIS A 31 15.74 21.57 1.21
N ASP A 32 14.84 21.03 0.39
CA ASP A 32 15.05 20.85 -1.05
C ASP A 32 15.24 22.17 -1.78
N LEU A 33 14.46 23.20 -1.40
CA LEU A 33 14.66 24.53 -1.94
C LEU A 33 16.03 25.09 -1.53
N ALA A 34 16.39 24.99 -0.25
CA ALA A 34 17.70 25.44 0.25
C ALA A 34 18.84 24.72 -0.47
N TYR A 35 18.77 23.39 -0.58
CA TYR A 35 19.72 22.56 -1.32
C TYR A 35 19.88 23.04 -2.77
N SER A 36 18.78 23.28 -3.48
CA SER A 36 18.82 23.72 -4.89
C SER A 36 19.46 25.11 -5.06
N VAL A 37 19.16 26.03 -4.14
CA VAL A 37 19.70 27.40 -4.17
C VAL A 37 21.18 27.38 -3.86
N VAL A 38 21.59 26.67 -2.80
CA VAL A 38 23.00 26.53 -2.43
C VAL A 38 23.79 25.83 -3.54
N SER A 39 23.28 24.74 -4.11
CA SER A 39 23.93 24.04 -5.22
C SER A 39 24.18 24.98 -6.40
N LYS A 40 23.22 25.86 -6.71
CA LYS A 40 23.36 26.85 -7.78
C LYS A 40 24.43 27.89 -7.46
N ILE A 41 24.44 28.44 -6.25
CA ILE A 41 25.46 29.39 -5.78
C ILE A 41 26.85 28.74 -5.87
N MET A 42 26.99 27.51 -5.36
CA MET A 42 28.24 26.76 -5.42
C MET A 42 28.72 26.55 -6.85
N LEU A 43 27.84 26.07 -7.75
CA LEU A 43 28.21 25.83 -9.15
C LEU A 43 28.63 27.14 -9.84
N GLN A 44 27.92 28.24 -9.58
CA GLN A 44 28.23 29.55 -10.15
C GLN A 44 29.62 30.05 -9.73
N HIS A 45 29.99 29.91 -8.46
CA HIS A 45 31.24 30.49 -7.93
C HIS A 45 32.43 29.55 -7.99
N THR A 46 32.21 28.24 -7.87
CA THR A 46 33.31 27.25 -7.84
C THR A 46 33.53 26.55 -9.19
N GLN A 47 32.56 26.64 -10.10
CA GLN A 47 32.52 25.86 -11.36
C GLN A 47 32.62 24.34 -11.15
N LYS A 48 32.31 23.87 -9.94
CA LYS A 48 32.31 22.46 -9.53
C LYS A 48 30.99 22.11 -8.85
N VAL A 49 30.59 20.85 -8.97
CA VAL A 49 29.45 20.30 -8.23
C VAL A 49 29.95 19.80 -6.90
N PHE A 50 29.33 20.28 -5.82
CA PHE A 50 29.56 19.82 -4.47
C PHE A 50 28.23 19.40 -3.86
N ASN A 51 28.27 18.55 -2.84
CA ASN A 51 27.10 18.26 -2.02
C ASN A 51 26.97 19.31 -0.89
N PRO A 52 25.95 20.19 -0.90
CA PRO A 52 25.73 21.20 0.15
C PRO A 52 25.64 20.64 1.58
N ASP A 53 25.19 19.39 1.75
CA ASP A 53 25.09 18.74 3.06
C ASP A 53 26.45 18.28 3.61
N LYS A 54 27.48 18.29 2.76
CA LYS A 54 28.86 17.92 3.06
C LYS A 54 29.83 19.09 2.92
N VAL A 55 29.30 20.30 2.75
CA VAL A 55 30.09 21.52 2.67
C VAL A 55 29.79 22.31 3.93
N TYR A 56 30.84 22.57 4.68
CA TYR A 56 30.76 23.21 5.98
C TYR A 56 31.37 24.61 5.90
N TRP A 57 30.68 25.57 6.50
CA TRP A 57 31.30 26.80 6.93
C TRP A 57 31.82 26.63 8.35
N HIS A 58 33.13 26.82 8.51
CA HIS A 58 33.79 26.77 9.81
C HIS A 58 34.29 28.16 10.19
N ARG A 59 34.16 28.50 11.47
CA ARG A 59 34.75 29.69 12.09
C ARG A 59 35.75 29.29 13.16
N PHE A 60 36.89 29.98 13.19
CA PHE A 60 38.03 29.69 14.06
C PHE A 60 38.42 30.90 14.90
N GLY A 61 39.09 30.67 16.02
CA GLY A 61 39.64 31.74 16.87
C GLY A 61 41.03 32.22 16.44
N SER A 62 41.65 31.55 15.47
CA SER A 62 43.00 31.84 14.99
C SER A 62 43.16 31.45 13.53
N ALA A 63 44.08 32.12 12.84
CA ALA A 63 44.38 31.89 11.43
C ALA A 63 45.90 31.94 11.19
N SER A 64 46.38 31.14 10.23
CA SER A 64 47.75 31.21 9.73
C SER A 64 47.73 31.53 8.25
N SER A 65 48.55 32.49 7.81
CA SER A 65 48.59 32.84 6.38
C SER A 65 49.14 31.68 5.54
N SER A 66 48.47 31.38 4.43
CA SER A 66 48.91 30.40 3.44
C SER A 66 48.66 30.93 2.03
N PRO A 67 49.69 31.02 1.17
CA PRO A 67 49.50 31.43 -0.22
C PRO A 67 48.89 30.32 -1.10
N ARG A 68 48.68 29.12 -0.56
CA ARG A 68 48.12 27.97 -1.30
C ARG A 68 46.60 27.86 -1.19
N THR A 69 46.02 28.40 -0.12
CA THR A 69 44.58 28.39 0.16
C THR A 69 43.86 29.52 -0.56
N PHE A 70 42.61 29.28 -0.96
CA PHE A 70 41.75 30.22 -1.67
C PHE A 70 41.46 31.51 -0.89
N THR A 71 41.26 31.41 0.43
CA THR A 71 41.04 32.58 1.32
C THR A 71 42.33 33.32 1.67
N GLY A 72 43.49 32.70 1.44
CA GLY A 72 44.80 33.16 1.93
C GLY A 72 45.12 32.74 3.37
N TRP A 73 44.25 31.94 4.01
CA TRP A 73 44.37 31.50 5.39
C TRP A 73 44.12 29.99 5.53
N GLN A 74 44.90 29.35 6.40
CA GLN A 74 44.68 27.98 6.88
C GLN A 74 44.39 27.99 8.39
N HIS A 75 43.66 26.97 8.84
CA HIS A 75 43.25 26.83 10.24
C HIS A 75 43.59 25.45 10.79
N SER A 76 43.69 25.36 12.11
CA SER A 76 43.98 24.11 12.82
C SER A 76 43.20 24.03 14.12
N GLY A 77 42.81 22.82 14.49
CA GLY A 77 42.02 22.52 15.68
C GLY A 77 40.53 22.68 15.45
N LYS A 78 39.76 22.48 16.52
CA LYS A 78 38.30 22.43 16.47
C LYS A 78 37.71 23.81 16.13
N PRO A 79 36.83 23.93 15.13
CA PRO A 79 36.10 25.17 14.86
C PRO A 79 35.31 25.65 16.08
N LEU A 80 35.26 26.97 16.29
CA LEU A 80 34.38 27.62 17.27
C LEU A 80 32.91 27.50 16.88
N GLN A 81 32.64 27.54 15.57
CA GLN A 81 31.33 27.34 14.99
C GLN A 81 31.50 26.53 13.70
N SER A 82 30.58 25.60 13.47
CA SER A 82 30.56 24.75 12.29
C SER A 82 29.11 24.53 11.89
N MET A 83 28.81 24.77 10.62
CA MET A 83 27.47 24.67 10.05
C MET A 83 27.58 24.16 8.62
N THR A 84 26.62 23.35 8.17
CA THR A 84 26.53 23.08 6.72
C THR A 84 26.13 24.34 5.98
N LEU A 85 26.37 24.36 4.68
CA LEU A 85 26.01 25.51 3.84
C LEU A 85 24.49 25.75 3.80
N ILE A 86 23.70 24.67 3.92
CA ILE A 86 22.24 24.75 4.08
C ILE A 86 21.86 25.39 5.42
N GLU A 87 22.47 24.95 6.52
CA GLU A 87 22.22 25.53 7.84
C GLU A 87 22.57 27.02 7.88
N LEU A 88 23.68 27.41 7.24
CA LEU A 88 24.11 28.79 7.12
C LEU A 88 23.11 29.63 6.31
N LEU A 89 22.60 29.11 5.19
CA LEU A 89 21.55 29.78 4.40
C LEU A 89 20.29 30.04 5.24
N MET A 90 19.88 29.07 6.05
CA MET A 90 18.66 29.17 6.86
C MET A 90 18.83 30.11 8.07
N GLN A 91 19.97 30.06 8.75
CA GLN A 91 20.22 30.89 9.93
C GLN A 91 20.64 32.32 9.58
N ASN A 92 21.20 32.52 8.38
CA ASN A 92 21.90 33.74 7.95
C ASN A 92 23.18 34.01 8.78
N PHE A 93 24.07 34.84 8.24
CA PHE A 93 25.16 35.43 9.00
C PHE A 93 24.61 36.33 10.12
N ASN A 94 25.36 36.50 11.21
CA ASN A 94 24.93 37.36 12.29
C ASN A 94 25.19 38.86 11.96
N ALA A 95 24.61 39.78 12.71
CA ALA A 95 24.76 41.21 12.44
C ALA A 95 26.21 41.72 12.48
N HIS A 96 27.07 41.12 13.33
CA HIS A 96 28.48 41.48 13.40
C HIS A 96 29.24 41.03 12.14
N ASP A 97 28.90 39.87 11.60
CA ASP A 97 29.48 39.31 10.37
C ASP A 97 29.14 40.15 9.13
N GLU A 98 27.98 40.81 9.15
CA GLU A 98 27.58 41.75 8.11
C GLU A 98 28.39 43.06 8.18
N GLU A 99 28.69 43.53 9.39
CA GLU A 99 29.48 44.75 9.62
C GLU A 99 30.99 44.52 9.38
N ALA A 100 31.52 43.37 9.80
CA ALA A 100 32.94 42.99 9.71
C ALA A 100 33.16 41.89 8.66
N SER A 101 32.64 42.10 7.46
CA SER A 101 32.66 41.07 6.39
C SER A 101 34.07 40.65 5.98
N ASP A 102 35.09 41.50 6.12
CA ASP A 102 36.49 41.18 5.83
C ASP A 102 37.06 40.13 6.79
N GLU A 103 36.63 40.12 8.05
CA GLU A 103 37.02 39.12 9.04
C GLU A 103 36.50 37.72 8.71
N LEU A 104 35.45 37.60 7.88
CA LEU A 104 34.87 36.30 7.52
C LEU A 104 35.85 35.39 6.78
N SER A 105 36.74 35.94 5.96
CA SER A 105 37.78 35.16 5.26
C SER A 105 39.02 34.96 6.12
N LEU A 106 39.25 35.85 7.09
CA LEU A 106 40.36 35.71 8.03
C LEU A 106 40.09 34.59 9.03
N TYR A 107 38.89 34.52 9.60
CA TYR A 107 38.53 33.57 10.64
C TYR A 107 37.60 32.45 10.17
N GLY A 108 37.31 32.36 8.89
CA GLY A 108 36.43 31.33 8.36
C GLY A 108 36.66 30.98 6.91
N GLY A 109 36.10 29.84 6.52
CA GLY A 109 36.23 29.28 5.19
C GLY A 109 35.22 28.15 4.96
N PHE A 110 35.08 27.73 3.71
CA PHE A 110 34.25 26.59 3.33
C PHE A 110 35.11 25.35 3.11
N TYR A 111 34.69 24.21 3.65
CA TYR A 111 35.45 22.96 3.63
C TYR A 111 34.54 21.75 3.38
N THR A 112 35.10 20.69 2.79
CA THR A 112 34.39 19.41 2.62
C THR A 112 34.43 18.52 3.86
N ASP A 113 35.35 18.80 4.77
CA ASP A 113 35.53 18.03 6.01
C ASP A 113 34.76 18.66 7.18
N GLY A 114 34.16 17.81 8.02
CA GLY A 114 33.37 18.21 9.18
C GLY A 114 34.21 18.75 10.36
N PRO A 115 33.56 19.15 11.48
CA PRO A 115 34.20 19.83 12.60
C PRO A 115 35.22 18.99 13.39
N ASP A 116 35.21 17.67 13.22
CA ASP A 116 36.16 16.76 13.88
C ASP A 116 37.50 16.66 13.14
N HIS A 117 37.63 17.32 11.99
CA HIS A 117 38.89 17.38 11.26
C HIS A 117 39.86 18.37 11.92
N GLU A 118 41.17 18.08 11.88
CA GLU A 118 42.17 18.83 12.64
C GLU A 118 42.83 19.96 11.84
N VAL A 119 42.90 19.88 10.51
CA VAL A 119 43.62 20.83 9.66
C VAL A 119 42.76 21.25 8.47
N PHE A 120 42.51 22.54 8.34
CA PHE A 120 41.66 23.11 7.30
C PHE A 120 42.53 23.98 6.39
N ASP A 121 42.87 23.46 5.21
CA ASP A 121 43.84 24.02 4.26
C ASP A 121 43.43 23.74 2.80
N GLU A 122 44.35 23.91 1.85
CA GLU A 122 44.07 23.76 0.41
C GLU A 122 43.57 22.37 -0.01
N ARG A 123 43.70 21.35 0.87
CA ARG A 123 43.37 19.96 0.55
C ARG A 123 41.88 19.64 0.70
N ASN A 124 41.19 20.39 1.54
CA ASN A 124 39.77 20.21 1.84
C ASN A 124 38.95 21.49 1.70
N GLU A 125 39.55 22.58 1.23
CA GLU A 125 38.83 23.83 0.97
C GLU A 125 37.87 23.72 -0.23
N VAL A 126 36.77 24.44 -0.11
CA VAL A 126 35.85 24.74 -1.21
C VAL A 126 36.20 26.15 -1.71
N PRO A 127 36.52 26.32 -3.00
CA PRO A 127 37.08 27.56 -3.55
C PRO A 127 36.01 28.64 -3.72
N MET A 128 35.53 29.18 -2.60
CA MET A 128 34.52 30.22 -2.51
C MET A 128 34.82 31.08 -1.27
N LEU A 129 34.68 32.40 -1.40
CA LEU A 129 34.89 33.31 -0.28
C LEU A 129 33.59 33.43 0.55
N PRO A 130 33.65 33.45 1.89
CA PRO A 130 32.50 33.73 2.73
C PRO A 130 31.78 35.04 2.38
N GLN A 131 32.50 36.10 1.99
CA GLN A 131 31.87 37.36 1.57
C GLN A 131 31.05 37.23 0.29
N THR A 132 31.47 36.34 -0.62
CA THR A 132 30.72 36.06 -1.84
C THR A 132 29.37 35.45 -1.50
N LEU A 133 29.35 34.47 -0.60
CA LEU A 133 28.09 33.88 -0.14
C LEU A 133 27.22 34.90 0.59
N LEU A 134 27.81 35.72 1.47
CA LEU A 134 27.10 36.79 2.16
C LEU A 134 26.40 37.73 1.15
N ALA A 135 27.11 38.16 0.11
CA ALA A 135 26.55 39.01 -0.94
C ALA A 135 25.41 38.33 -1.71
N GLU A 136 25.56 37.05 -2.07
CA GLU A 136 24.49 36.27 -2.72
C GLU A 136 23.24 36.17 -1.82
N MET A 137 23.43 35.85 -0.54
CA MET A 137 22.35 35.75 0.45
C MET A 137 21.60 37.07 0.64
N TRP A 138 22.31 38.20 0.59
CA TRP A 138 21.70 39.54 0.64
C TRP A 138 20.79 39.84 -0.55
N THR A 139 21.14 39.35 -1.75
CA THR A 139 20.29 39.51 -2.94
C THR A 139 19.15 38.51 -3.01
N LEU A 140 19.28 37.39 -2.29
CA LEU A 140 18.36 36.27 -2.31
C LEU A 140 17.20 36.51 -1.33
N ASP A 141 16.02 36.78 -1.87
CA ASP A 141 14.79 36.70 -1.09
C ASP A 141 14.30 35.25 -1.00
N PHE A 142 14.95 34.47 -0.13
CA PHE A 142 14.65 33.05 0.08
C PHE A 142 13.22 32.85 0.62
N SER A 143 12.77 33.74 1.50
CA SER A 143 11.42 33.71 2.07
C SER A 143 10.35 33.87 0.99
N SER A 144 10.48 34.86 0.12
CA SER A 144 9.55 35.04 -0.99
C SER A 144 9.66 33.93 -2.04
N LEU A 145 10.87 33.36 -2.25
CA LEU A 145 11.04 32.21 -3.15
C LEU A 145 10.25 30.99 -2.65
N TYR A 146 10.36 30.67 -1.36
CA TYR A 146 9.62 29.58 -0.74
C TYR A 146 8.11 29.85 -0.74
N THR A 147 7.70 31.06 -0.37
CA THR A 147 6.28 31.47 -0.36
C THR A 147 5.64 31.31 -1.73
N ARG A 148 6.30 31.77 -2.80
CA ARG A 148 5.80 31.58 -4.19
C ARG A 148 5.70 30.11 -4.58
N ARG A 149 6.64 29.25 -4.15
CA ARG A 149 6.60 27.81 -4.41
C ARG A 149 5.41 27.16 -3.71
N MET A 150 5.19 27.51 -2.44
CA MET A 150 4.04 27.05 -1.66
C MET A 150 2.70 27.51 -2.26
N GLU A 151 2.58 28.79 -2.64
CA GLU A 151 1.38 29.31 -3.29
C GLU A 151 1.08 28.59 -4.61
N ARG A 152 2.12 28.37 -5.44
CA ARG A 152 2.00 27.60 -6.69
C ARG A 152 1.53 26.18 -6.42
N PHE A 153 2.14 25.50 -5.45
CA PHE A 153 1.74 24.15 -5.06
C PHE A 153 0.26 24.09 -4.68
N TRP A 154 -0.20 24.96 -3.77
CA TRP A 154 -1.62 24.96 -3.38
C TRP A 154 -2.53 25.34 -4.55
N SER A 155 -2.11 26.24 -5.44
CA SER A 155 -2.90 26.57 -6.63
C SER A 155 -3.07 25.38 -7.59
N SER A 156 -2.04 24.54 -7.73
CA SER A 156 -2.04 23.38 -8.65
C SER A 156 -2.60 22.10 -8.02
N HIS A 157 -2.46 21.92 -6.71
CA HIS A 157 -2.70 20.64 -6.03
C HIS A 157 -3.79 20.67 -4.96
N SER A 158 -4.52 21.78 -4.80
CA SER A 158 -5.65 21.85 -3.85
C SER A 158 -6.68 20.74 -4.03
N GLU A 159 -7.02 20.39 -5.27
CA GLU A 159 -7.96 19.29 -5.55
C GLU A 159 -7.30 17.92 -5.26
N ASN A 160 -6.06 17.72 -5.71
CA ASN A 160 -5.32 16.49 -5.46
C ASN A 160 -5.20 16.21 -3.96
N PHE A 161 -4.95 17.23 -3.15
CA PHE A 161 -4.95 17.11 -1.69
C PHE A 161 -6.27 16.51 -1.18
N CYS A 162 -7.41 17.09 -1.55
CA CYS A 162 -8.71 16.61 -1.08
C CYS A 162 -8.98 15.16 -1.50
N ILE A 163 -8.63 14.81 -2.74
CA ILE A 163 -8.80 13.45 -3.28
C ILE A 163 -7.95 12.45 -2.49
N LEU A 164 -6.66 12.76 -2.28
CA LEU A 164 -5.75 11.87 -1.54
C LEU A 164 -6.11 11.79 -0.05
N ALA A 165 -6.60 12.87 0.55
CA ALA A 165 -7.07 12.87 1.93
C ALA A 165 -8.33 12.01 2.12
N LYS A 166 -9.25 12.02 1.14
CA LYS A 166 -10.41 11.11 1.12
C LYS A 166 -10.00 9.65 0.95
N ALA A 167 -9.05 9.38 0.04
CA ALA A 167 -8.49 8.06 -0.16
C ALA A 167 -7.89 7.52 1.15
N HIS A 168 -7.06 8.33 1.80
CA HIS A 168 -6.48 8.01 3.10
C HIS A 168 -7.53 7.75 4.18
N TYR A 169 -8.55 8.62 4.30
CA TYR A 169 -9.63 8.46 5.26
C TYR A 169 -10.41 7.14 5.07
N LEU A 170 -10.76 6.78 3.84
CA LEU A 170 -11.49 5.54 3.52
C LEU A 170 -10.67 4.30 3.85
N VAL A 171 -9.38 4.30 3.51
CA VAL A 171 -8.46 3.20 3.82
C VAL A 171 -8.23 3.08 5.33
N ALA A 172 -8.09 4.20 6.03
CA ALA A 172 -8.00 4.22 7.49
C ALA A 172 -9.25 3.64 8.15
N ALA A 173 -10.44 3.98 7.64
CA ALA A 173 -11.70 3.41 8.11
C ALA A 173 -11.79 1.91 7.80
N GLY A 174 -11.38 1.50 6.59
CA GLY A 174 -11.35 0.09 6.16
C GLY A 174 -10.41 -0.76 7.02
N ASN A 175 -9.24 -0.22 7.37
CA ASN A 175 -8.32 -0.86 8.29
C ASN A 175 -8.88 -0.95 9.72
N CYS A 176 -9.56 0.08 10.21
CA CYS A 176 -10.21 0.00 11.52
C CYS A 176 -11.34 -1.05 11.53
N LEU A 177 -12.13 -1.15 10.45
CA LEU A 177 -13.13 -2.21 10.29
C LEU A 177 -12.46 -3.59 10.25
N ARG A 178 -11.40 -3.75 9.45
CA ARG A 178 -10.60 -4.98 9.38
C ARG A 178 -10.14 -5.38 10.77
N LYS A 179 -9.58 -4.45 11.56
CA LYS A 179 -9.05 -4.71 12.91
C LYS A 179 -10.13 -4.90 13.99
N GLY A 180 -11.43 -4.78 13.65
CA GLY A 180 -12.53 -4.82 14.62
C GLY A 180 -12.61 -3.58 15.52
N GLN A 181 -11.89 -2.50 15.18
CA GLN A 181 -11.93 -1.20 15.87
C GLN A 181 -13.15 -0.35 15.46
N LEU A 182 -13.72 -0.63 14.29
CA LEU A 182 -15.00 -0.08 13.84
C LEU A 182 -15.99 -1.22 13.61
N SER A 183 -17.23 -1.04 14.04
CA SER A 183 -18.32 -1.93 13.64
C SER A 183 -18.69 -1.70 12.17
N PRO A 184 -19.35 -2.66 11.49
CA PRO A 184 -19.79 -2.49 10.10
C PRO A 184 -20.76 -1.32 9.92
N ASP A 185 -21.64 -1.12 10.91
CA ASP A 185 -22.60 -0.02 10.92
C ASP A 185 -21.88 1.33 11.10
N ASP A 186 -20.92 1.42 12.02
CA ASP A 186 -20.14 2.64 12.22
C ASP A 186 -19.31 2.98 10.99
N PHE A 187 -18.65 1.98 10.41
CA PHE A 187 -17.91 2.12 9.16
C PHE A 187 -18.80 2.68 8.04
N LYS A 188 -20.01 2.14 7.86
CA LYS A 188 -20.98 2.65 6.88
C LYS A 188 -21.34 4.10 7.20
N GLN A 189 -21.57 4.45 8.46
CA GLN A 189 -21.98 5.81 8.83
C GLN A 189 -20.87 6.84 8.60
N VAL A 190 -19.63 6.53 9.00
CA VAL A 190 -18.50 7.46 8.88
C VAL A 190 -17.97 7.62 7.46
N THR A 191 -18.33 6.73 6.53
CA THR A 191 -17.89 6.80 5.11
C THR A 191 -18.90 7.47 4.18
N ARG A 192 -20.17 7.62 4.60
CA ARG A 192 -21.28 8.16 3.78
C ARG A 192 -21.11 9.59 3.29
N PHE A 193 -20.32 10.42 3.97
CA PHE A 193 -20.03 11.78 3.51
C PHE A 193 -18.85 11.84 2.53
N VAL A 194 -18.21 10.71 2.26
CA VAL A 194 -17.07 10.58 1.34
C VAL A 194 -17.49 9.85 0.07
N VAL A 195 -18.19 8.72 0.21
CA VAL A 195 -18.67 7.88 -0.90
C VAL A 195 -20.09 7.38 -0.63
N THR A 196 -20.85 7.14 -1.70
CA THR A 196 -22.22 6.64 -1.61
C THR A 196 -22.28 5.19 -1.11
N ASP A 197 -21.37 4.34 -1.60
CA ASP A 197 -21.25 2.94 -1.23
C ASP A 197 -19.78 2.53 -1.16
N PRO A 198 -19.23 2.23 0.04
CA PRO A 198 -17.84 1.80 0.18
C PRO A 198 -17.57 0.38 -0.34
N SER A 199 -18.61 -0.41 -0.66
CA SER A 199 -18.48 -1.76 -1.24
C SER A 199 -18.20 -1.79 -2.73
N GLN A 200 -18.43 -0.67 -3.41
CA GLN A 200 -18.11 -0.51 -4.81
C GLN A 200 -16.65 -0.04 -4.98
N PRO A 201 -15.97 -0.43 -6.07
CA PRO A 201 -14.64 0.07 -6.37
C PRO A 201 -14.60 1.60 -6.41
N ALA A 202 -13.59 2.18 -5.75
CA ALA A 202 -13.43 3.63 -5.75
C ALA A 202 -13.19 4.17 -7.16
N THR A 203 -13.82 5.30 -7.49
CA THR A 203 -13.58 6.01 -8.75
C THR A 203 -13.03 7.40 -8.48
N LEU A 204 -12.24 7.93 -9.42
CA LEU A 204 -11.71 9.29 -9.32
C LEU A 204 -12.85 10.32 -9.21
N LYS A 205 -13.94 10.08 -9.95
CA LYS A 205 -15.14 10.92 -9.91
C LYS A 205 -15.80 10.90 -8.54
N ALA A 206 -15.95 9.73 -7.90
CA ALA A 206 -16.56 9.64 -6.57
C ALA A 206 -15.73 10.34 -5.49
N LEU A 207 -14.39 10.28 -5.57
CA LEU A 207 -13.53 11.00 -4.62
C LEU A 207 -13.57 12.51 -4.85
N ARG A 208 -13.76 12.95 -6.09
CA ARG A 208 -13.88 14.38 -6.42
C ARG A 208 -15.24 14.94 -6.02
N ASP A 209 -16.30 14.26 -6.40
CA ASP A 209 -17.68 14.71 -6.26
C ASP A 209 -18.24 14.20 -4.91
N SER A 210 -18.16 15.02 -3.85
CA SER A 210 -18.66 14.63 -2.53
C SER A 210 -20.19 14.40 -2.54
N PRO A 211 -20.68 13.35 -1.86
CA PRO A 211 -22.11 13.12 -1.74
C PRO A 211 -22.79 14.24 -0.93
N LEU A 212 -24.08 14.46 -1.21
CA LEU A 212 -24.90 15.45 -0.50
C LEU A 212 -25.02 15.10 1.00
N VAL A 213 -24.94 16.12 1.85
CA VAL A 213 -25.05 15.99 3.32
C VAL A 213 -26.34 15.25 3.67
N THR A 214 -26.19 14.12 4.35
CA THR A 214 -27.32 13.25 4.70
C THR A 214 -27.87 13.59 6.09
N PRO A 215 -29.20 13.58 6.31
CA PRO A 215 -29.79 13.84 7.63
C PRO A 215 -29.24 12.89 8.70
N GLY A 216 -28.91 13.42 9.88
CA GLY A 216 -28.42 12.65 11.02
C GLY A 216 -26.91 12.46 11.10
N LEU A 217 -26.15 12.90 10.10
CA LEU A 217 -24.68 12.92 10.14
C LEU A 217 -24.19 14.37 10.16
N SER A 218 -23.28 14.69 11.06
CA SER A 218 -22.63 16.00 11.07
C SER A 218 -21.16 15.91 11.46
N VAL A 219 -20.32 16.65 10.75
CA VAL A 219 -18.87 16.70 10.99
C VAL A 219 -18.54 18.06 11.60
N HIS A 220 -17.74 18.05 12.66
CA HIS A 220 -17.37 19.20 13.47
C HIS A 220 -15.85 19.22 13.65
N THR A 221 -15.30 20.39 13.91
CA THR A 221 -13.95 20.51 14.47
C THR A 221 -13.96 20.01 15.91
N LEU A 222 -12.91 19.40 16.44
CA LEU A 222 -12.82 19.22 17.90
C LEU A 222 -12.32 20.53 18.52
N ASP A 223 -12.99 21.05 19.56
CA ASP A 223 -12.49 22.19 20.33
C ASP A 223 -12.56 21.94 21.83
N ILE A 224 -11.59 22.50 22.57
CA ILE A 224 -11.58 22.56 24.03
C ILE A 224 -11.51 24.03 24.43
N ASN A 225 -12.55 24.50 25.11
CA ASN A 225 -12.71 25.90 25.50
C ASN A 225 -12.56 26.86 24.30
N GLY A 226 -13.10 26.47 23.14
CA GLY A 226 -13.06 27.23 21.89
C GLY A 226 -11.72 27.20 21.14
N VAL A 227 -10.69 26.51 21.66
CA VAL A 227 -9.43 26.26 20.95
C VAL A 227 -9.59 25.00 20.10
N LYS A 228 -9.50 25.15 18.79
CA LYS A 228 -9.77 24.08 17.81
C LYS A 228 -8.53 23.23 17.54
N THR A 229 -8.74 21.96 17.22
CA THR A 229 -7.70 21.09 16.68
C THR A 229 -7.39 21.41 15.21
N TYR A 230 -6.16 21.15 14.77
CA TYR A 230 -5.74 21.36 13.38
C TYR A 230 -6.07 20.19 12.44
N ASP A 231 -6.05 18.96 12.94
CA ASP A 231 -6.01 17.74 12.12
C ASP A 231 -7.03 16.68 12.53
N MET A 232 -7.81 16.94 13.59
CA MET A 232 -8.82 16.02 14.09
C MET A 232 -10.23 16.45 13.68
N LEU A 233 -11.08 15.46 13.36
CA LEU A 233 -12.50 15.66 13.11
C LEU A 233 -13.33 14.95 14.16
N ARG A 234 -14.44 15.58 14.57
CA ARG A 234 -15.50 14.97 15.38
C ARG A 234 -16.70 14.71 14.49
N ILE A 235 -17.15 13.47 14.43
CA ILE A 235 -18.25 13.02 13.58
C ILE A 235 -19.37 12.55 14.49
N VAL A 236 -20.54 13.18 14.36
CA VAL A 236 -21.76 12.80 15.09
C VAL A 236 -22.65 12.00 14.15
N ILE A 237 -23.00 10.78 14.55
CA ILE A 237 -23.79 9.83 13.76
C ILE A 237 -25.27 9.85 14.23
N ALA A 238 -26.18 9.27 13.44
CA ALA A 238 -27.65 9.37 13.53
C ALA A 238 -28.30 8.82 14.82
N ASP A 239 -27.51 8.34 15.78
CA ASP A 239 -27.90 7.80 17.08
C ASP A 239 -27.31 8.60 18.27
N GLY A 240 -26.57 9.68 17.99
CA GLY A 240 -25.88 10.48 19.01
C GLY A 240 -24.51 9.91 19.41
N ARG A 241 -24.05 8.82 18.78
CA ARG A 241 -22.68 8.33 18.92
C ARG A 241 -21.70 9.29 18.27
N GLU A 242 -20.53 9.36 18.88
CA GLU A 242 -19.47 10.30 18.55
C GLU A 242 -18.26 9.52 18.04
N VAL A 243 -17.69 9.94 16.93
CA VAL A 243 -16.47 9.35 16.38
C VAL A 243 -15.41 10.43 16.22
N ILE A 244 -14.23 10.19 16.77
CA ILE A 244 -13.06 11.04 16.57
C ILE A 244 -12.17 10.40 15.51
N TYR A 245 -11.91 11.16 14.45
CA TYR A 245 -10.93 10.84 13.42
C TYR A 245 -9.60 11.53 13.72
N ARG A 246 -8.53 10.74 13.80
CA ARG A 246 -7.13 11.14 14.02
C ARG A 246 -6.25 10.54 12.93
N PRO A 247 -5.83 11.31 11.92
CA PRO A 247 -5.09 10.78 10.77
C PRO A 247 -3.71 10.21 11.13
N ASP A 248 -3.14 10.63 12.27
CA ASP A 248 -1.79 10.32 12.74
C ASP A 248 -1.74 9.20 13.79
N ALA A 249 -2.89 8.69 14.23
CA ALA A 249 -2.97 7.70 15.30
C ALA A 249 -2.91 6.25 14.79
N GLU A 250 -2.36 5.35 15.61
CA GLU A 250 -2.38 3.89 15.34
C GLU A 250 -3.81 3.34 15.18
N GLN A 251 -4.75 3.93 15.92
CA GLN A 251 -6.20 3.77 15.73
C GLN A 251 -6.80 5.10 15.27
N PRO A 252 -6.94 5.31 13.95
CA PRO A 252 -7.45 6.57 13.41
C PRO A 252 -8.89 6.88 13.78
N PHE A 253 -9.72 5.86 14.03
CA PHE A 253 -11.13 6.05 14.39
C PHE A 253 -11.40 5.56 15.81
N GLN A 254 -11.89 6.46 16.65
CA GLN A 254 -12.29 6.15 18.01
C GLN A 254 -13.78 6.44 18.20
N VAL A 255 -14.54 5.40 18.53
CA VAL A 255 -16.01 5.46 18.67
C VAL A 255 -16.39 5.60 20.14
N PHE A 256 -17.36 6.46 20.41
CA PHE A 256 -17.90 6.72 21.74
C PHE A 256 -19.42 6.68 21.70
N GLU A 257 -20.03 6.13 22.74
CA GLU A 257 -21.50 6.02 22.87
C GLU A 257 -22.22 7.37 22.82
N ASN A 258 -21.58 8.45 23.28
CA ASN A 258 -22.13 9.80 23.32
C ASN A 258 -21.05 10.83 23.73
N GLU A 259 -21.45 12.11 23.76
CA GLU A 259 -20.61 13.24 24.18
C GLU A 259 -19.98 13.04 25.59
N ARG A 260 -20.69 12.39 26.52
CA ARG A 260 -20.17 12.14 27.88
C ARG A 260 -19.01 11.13 27.86
N ALA A 261 -19.12 10.08 27.06
CA ALA A 261 -18.04 9.11 26.89
C ALA A 261 -16.80 9.75 26.25
N LEU A 262 -16.99 10.60 25.23
CA LEU A 262 -15.92 11.40 24.63
C LEU A 262 -15.25 12.34 25.65
N TYR A 263 -16.04 13.02 26.50
CA TYR A 263 -15.53 13.89 27.56
C TYR A 263 -14.64 13.12 28.55
N ASN A 264 -15.11 11.96 29.01
CA ASN A 264 -14.36 11.12 29.95
C ASN A 264 -13.07 10.57 29.32
N TRP A 265 -13.10 10.24 28.04
CA TRP A 265 -11.90 9.83 27.31
C TRP A 265 -10.87 10.96 27.23
N LEU A 266 -11.26 12.17 26.85
CA LEU A 266 -10.38 13.34 26.85
C LEU A 266 -9.80 13.61 28.24
N LYS A 267 -10.61 13.46 29.29
CA LYS A 267 -10.18 13.60 30.69
C LYS A 267 -9.09 12.57 31.04
N GLY A 268 -9.26 11.33 30.60
CA GLY A 268 -8.25 10.29 30.72
C GLY A 268 -6.95 10.60 29.96
N GLN A 269 -7.05 11.14 28.74
CA GLN A 269 -5.86 11.52 27.94
C GLN A 269 -5.03 12.60 28.63
N PHE A 270 -5.68 13.67 29.13
CA PHE A 270 -4.98 14.79 29.79
C PHE A 270 -4.54 14.47 31.23
N ALA A 271 -5.07 13.43 31.86
CA ALA A 271 -4.58 12.95 33.15
C ALA A 271 -3.20 12.25 33.03
N SER A 272 -2.84 11.75 31.85
CA SER A 272 -1.53 11.19 31.54
C SER A 272 -0.58 12.27 31.03
N GLU A 273 0.62 12.36 31.60
CA GLU A 273 1.61 13.35 31.17
C GLU A 273 2.04 13.14 29.71
N GLN A 274 2.26 11.90 29.29
CA GLN A 274 2.71 11.58 27.94
C GLN A 274 1.59 11.78 26.91
N ALA A 275 0.40 11.23 27.17
CA ALA A 275 -0.73 11.33 26.25
C ALA A 275 -1.27 12.77 26.17
N GLY A 276 -1.31 13.48 27.31
CA GLY A 276 -1.69 14.88 27.38
C GLY A 276 -0.74 15.80 26.60
N LYS A 277 0.59 15.58 26.70
CA LYS A 277 1.57 16.32 25.88
C LYS A 277 1.39 16.06 24.39
N ALA A 278 1.18 14.79 24.00
CA ALA A 278 0.94 14.44 22.60
C ALA A 278 -0.32 15.13 22.07
N LEU A 279 -1.45 15.01 22.79
CA LEU A 279 -2.73 15.60 22.39
C LEU A 279 -2.69 17.14 22.38
N THR A 280 -1.95 17.77 23.30
CA THR A 280 -1.74 19.23 23.30
C THR A 280 -1.11 19.72 22.00
N GLY A 281 -0.25 18.91 21.37
CA GLY A 281 0.36 19.23 20.08
C GLY A 281 -0.67 19.42 18.95
N ASN A 282 -1.80 18.71 18.99
CA ASN A 282 -2.88 18.85 18.00
C ASN A 282 -3.71 20.13 18.18
N PHE A 283 -3.63 20.81 19.34
CA PHE A 283 -4.34 22.07 19.63
C PHE A 283 -3.44 23.30 19.59
N LEU A 284 -2.17 23.18 20.01
CA LEU A 284 -1.23 24.30 20.16
C LEU A 284 0.00 24.12 19.26
N ARG A 285 -0.23 24.13 17.95
CA ARG A 285 0.79 24.02 16.91
C ARG A 285 1.33 25.39 16.51
N GLY A 286 2.65 25.53 16.46
CA GLY A 286 3.32 26.80 16.18
C GLY A 286 3.33 27.77 17.37
N GLU A 287 4.24 28.74 17.32
CA GLU A 287 4.48 29.67 18.43
C GLU A 287 3.38 30.73 18.60
N ALA A 288 2.75 31.15 17.50
CA ALA A 288 1.64 32.08 17.54
C ALA A 288 0.44 31.51 18.31
N ALA A 289 0.04 30.26 18.04
CA ALA A 289 -1.03 29.59 18.76
C ALA A 289 -0.67 29.36 20.24
N ARG A 290 0.59 29.00 20.53
CA ARG A 290 1.08 28.89 21.91
C ARG A 290 1.05 30.22 22.65
N THR A 291 1.28 31.33 21.98
CA THR A 291 1.25 32.65 22.62
C THR A 291 -0.18 33.13 22.85
N GLN A 292 -1.06 32.92 21.87
CA GLN A 292 -2.43 33.43 21.89
C GLN A 292 -3.40 32.55 22.70
N ASP A 293 -3.31 31.23 22.53
CA ASP A 293 -4.34 30.29 22.99
C ASP A 293 -3.90 29.39 24.15
N SER A 294 -2.60 29.33 24.50
CA SER A 294 -2.11 28.43 25.57
C SER A 294 -2.80 28.63 26.91
N VAL A 295 -3.01 29.88 27.33
CA VAL A 295 -3.66 30.19 28.62
C VAL A 295 -5.12 29.75 28.59
N ARG A 296 -5.82 29.97 27.46
CA ARG A 296 -7.23 29.56 27.29
C ARG A 296 -7.36 28.04 27.24
N PHE A 297 -6.48 27.38 26.49
CA PHE A 297 -6.43 25.93 26.38
C PHE A 297 -6.08 25.28 27.72
N ALA A 298 -5.04 25.75 28.41
CA ALA A 298 -4.64 25.24 29.73
C ALA A 298 -5.76 25.41 30.77
N ARG A 299 -6.49 26.53 30.74
CA ARG A 299 -7.70 26.69 31.55
C ARG A 299 -8.77 25.67 31.18
N GLY A 300 -9.01 25.47 29.88
CA GLY A 300 -9.96 24.48 29.38
C GLY A 300 -9.61 23.06 29.85
N VAL A 301 -8.35 22.66 29.72
CA VAL A 301 -7.85 21.36 30.21
C VAL A 301 -7.98 21.25 31.74
N SER A 302 -7.64 22.31 32.48
CA SER A 302 -7.80 22.32 33.94
C SER A 302 -9.26 22.17 34.37
N GLU A 303 -10.19 22.86 33.70
CA GLU A 303 -11.63 22.73 33.95
C GLU A 303 -12.13 21.33 33.60
N LEU A 304 -11.59 20.74 32.53
CA LEU A 304 -11.92 19.39 32.05
C LEU A 304 -11.48 18.30 33.04
N LEU A 305 -10.30 18.48 33.65
CA LEU A 305 -9.78 17.58 34.68
C LEU A 305 -10.53 17.76 36.02
N ALA A 306 -10.92 18.99 36.36
CA ALA A 306 -11.52 19.31 37.65
C ALA A 306 -13.00 18.91 37.76
N HIS A 307 -13.76 18.87 36.66
CA HIS A 307 -15.19 18.64 36.68
C HIS A 307 -15.59 17.34 36.00
N ASP A 308 -16.76 16.81 36.37
CA ASP A 308 -17.42 15.77 35.59
C ASP A 308 -18.24 16.39 34.46
N TRP A 309 -18.53 15.60 33.44
CA TRP A 309 -19.37 16.04 32.33
C TRP A 309 -20.73 16.53 32.83
N ARG A 310 -21.16 17.70 32.35
CA ARG A 310 -22.49 18.26 32.61
C ARG A 310 -23.11 18.76 31.31
N ALA A 311 -24.39 18.48 31.09
CA ALA A 311 -25.10 18.82 29.85
C ALA A 311 -25.27 20.35 29.64
N ASP A 312 -25.28 21.11 30.74
CA ASP A 312 -25.44 22.58 30.79
C ASP A 312 -24.13 23.35 30.61
N VAL A 313 -22.97 22.70 30.80
CA VAL A 313 -21.65 23.32 30.66
C VAL A 313 -20.88 22.72 29.49
N ARG A 314 -20.69 23.52 28.44
CA ARG A 314 -20.01 23.08 27.22
C ARG A 314 -18.55 23.51 27.24
N LEU A 315 -17.70 22.57 27.62
CA LEU A 315 -16.26 22.73 27.55
C LEU A 315 -15.68 22.20 26.23
N ILE A 316 -16.32 21.18 25.65
CA ILE A 316 -15.98 20.61 24.35
C ILE A 316 -16.97 21.13 23.32
N ASN A 317 -16.48 21.53 22.14
CA ASN A 317 -17.31 22.02 21.04
C ASN A 317 -18.25 23.15 21.48
N GLN A 318 -17.67 24.23 22.02
CA GLN A 318 -18.44 25.41 22.43
C GLN A 318 -19.33 25.91 21.29
N SER A 319 -18.81 25.86 20.06
CA SER A 319 -19.63 25.99 18.86
C SER A 319 -20.14 24.63 18.40
N ARG A 320 -21.47 24.50 18.28
CA ARG A 320 -22.14 23.34 17.66
C ARG A 320 -22.22 23.43 16.14
N ALA A 321 -21.62 24.46 15.54
CA ALA A 321 -21.71 24.66 14.10
C ALA A 321 -20.94 23.54 13.38
N PRO A 322 -21.63 22.72 12.56
CA PRO A 322 -20.93 21.73 11.74
C PRO A 322 -20.03 22.45 10.73
N ILE A 323 -19.00 21.75 10.28
CA ILE A 323 -18.21 22.16 9.13
C ILE A 323 -19.16 22.21 7.93
N VAL A 324 -19.22 23.38 7.29
CA VAL A 324 -20.10 23.61 6.14
C VAL A 324 -19.43 23.08 4.87
N GLY A 325 -20.14 22.23 4.13
CA GLY A 325 -19.65 21.65 2.88
C GLY A 325 -18.77 20.42 3.12
N ASP A 326 -17.78 20.22 2.26
CA ASP A 326 -16.88 19.07 2.28
C ASP A 326 -15.82 19.22 3.41
N PRO A 327 -15.78 18.33 4.41
CA PRO A 327 -14.78 18.38 5.49
C PRO A 327 -13.32 18.32 5.01
N PHE A 328 -13.05 17.73 3.85
CA PHE A 328 -11.71 17.65 3.28
C PHE A 328 -11.24 18.98 2.67
N ILE A 329 -12.18 19.84 2.25
CA ILE A 329 -11.87 21.23 1.88
C ILE A 329 -11.46 22.01 3.14
N TYR A 330 -12.16 21.80 4.25
CA TYR A 330 -11.76 22.40 5.53
C TYR A 330 -10.36 21.94 5.96
N LEU A 331 -10.09 20.63 5.91
CA LEU A 331 -8.76 20.08 6.23
C LEU A 331 -7.66 20.61 5.31
N ARG A 332 -7.95 20.82 4.01
CA ARG A 332 -7.04 21.45 3.06
C ARG A 332 -6.68 22.87 3.49
N ASP A 333 -7.68 23.67 3.83
CA ASP A 333 -7.49 25.07 4.20
C ASP A 333 -6.68 25.17 5.51
N ILE A 334 -6.91 24.26 6.46
CA ILE A 334 -6.08 24.14 7.65
C ILE A 334 -4.65 23.73 7.29
N ALA A 335 -4.45 22.69 6.47
CA ALA A 335 -3.11 22.26 6.07
C ALA A 335 -2.33 23.38 5.37
N ARG A 336 -2.99 24.17 4.52
CA ARG A 336 -2.42 25.36 3.87
C ARG A 336 -2.07 26.44 4.88
N GLN A 337 -2.96 26.74 5.83
CA GLN A 337 -2.73 27.75 6.85
C GLN A 337 -1.57 27.36 7.77
N VAL A 338 -1.51 26.11 8.20
CA VAL A 338 -0.41 25.56 9.00
C VAL A 338 0.89 25.67 8.23
N MET A 339 0.93 25.23 6.98
CA MET A 339 2.13 25.34 6.14
C MET A 339 2.62 26.80 6.00
N THR A 340 1.70 27.74 5.80
CA THR A 340 2.02 29.18 5.71
C THR A 340 2.57 29.73 7.03
N THR A 341 1.98 29.32 8.14
CA THR A 341 2.38 29.77 9.48
C THR A 341 3.74 29.22 9.85
N ASP A 342 3.96 27.92 9.61
CA ASP A 342 5.23 27.24 9.85
C ASP A 342 6.35 27.86 8.98
N ALA A 343 6.06 28.14 7.71
CA ALA A 343 6.98 28.81 6.79
C ALA A 343 7.38 30.21 7.28
N HIS A 344 6.39 31.03 7.67
CA HIS A 344 6.65 32.37 8.19
C HIS A 344 7.51 32.29 9.45
N GLN A 345 7.20 31.38 10.38
CA GLN A 345 7.96 31.21 11.61
C GLN A 345 9.41 30.77 11.33
N LEU A 346 9.62 29.84 10.39
CA LEU A 346 10.95 29.34 10.01
C LEU A 346 11.80 30.40 9.28
N LEU A 347 11.18 31.27 8.48
CA LEU A 347 11.90 32.16 7.56
C LEU A 347 12.03 33.60 8.02
N THR A 348 11.23 34.04 8.99
CA THR A 348 11.19 35.46 9.42
C THR A 348 11.54 35.68 10.89
N SER A 349 11.73 34.61 11.67
CA SER A 349 12.10 34.74 13.09
C SER A 349 13.55 35.22 13.27
N ASN A 350 13.90 35.72 14.46
CA ASN A 350 15.26 36.17 14.75
C ASN A 350 16.28 35.00 14.68
N ALA A 351 17.56 35.27 14.44
CA ALA A 351 18.59 34.26 14.15
C ALA A 351 18.70 33.15 15.23
N ASP A 352 18.59 33.50 16.51
CA ASP A 352 18.63 32.53 17.62
C ASP A 352 17.39 31.61 17.64
N LEU A 353 16.22 32.15 17.29
CA LEU A 353 14.97 31.39 17.21
C LEU A 353 14.98 30.49 15.95
N ARG A 354 15.47 30.99 14.81
CA ARG A 354 15.70 30.18 13.60
C ARG A 354 16.65 29.02 13.87
N LYS A 355 17.74 29.24 14.60
CA LYS A 355 18.66 28.18 15.00
C LYS A 355 17.97 27.08 15.82
N GLN A 356 17.18 27.44 16.84
CA GLN A 356 16.48 26.46 17.66
C GLN A 356 15.39 25.69 16.88
N ILE A 357 14.62 26.38 16.03
CA ILE A 357 13.55 25.75 15.25
C ILE A 357 14.15 24.89 14.13
N TRP A 358 15.21 25.34 13.46
CA TRP A 358 15.88 24.57 12.40
C TRP A 358 16.58 23.33 12.96
N ILE A 359 17.25 23.44 14.12
CA ILE A 359 17.79 22.27 14.83
C ILE A 359 16.64 21.33 15.24
N GLY A 360 15.48 21.87 15.67
CA GLY A 360 14.28 21.08 15.96
C GLY A 360 13.70 20.37 14.73
N TYR A 361 13.64 21.05 13.58
CA TYR A 361 13.22 20.52 12.28
C TYR A 361 14.16 19.40 11.83
N LEU A 362 15.47 19.64 11.88
CA LEU A 362 16.50 18.68 11.47
C LEU A 362 16.59 17.50 12.45
N SER A 363 16.45 17.71 13.76
CA SER A 363 16.47 16.64 14.78
C SER A 363 15.20 15.79 14.79
N ALA A 364 14.01 16.37 14.60
CA ALA A 364 12.77 15.61 14.41
C ALA A 364 12.78 14.79 13.10
N PHE A 365 13.59 15.20 12.14
CA PHE A 365 13.82 14.54 10.86
C PHE A 365 15.01 13.55 10.87
N MET A 366 15.86 13.57 11.91
CA MET A 366 17.02 12.69 12.07
C MET A 366 16.91 11.70 13.24
N GLN A 367 16.06 11.95 14.24
CA GLN A 367 15.89 11.08 15.40
C GLN A 367 14.41 10.80 15.66
N ALA A 368 14.06 9.53 15.47
CA ALA A 368 12.86 8.81 15.89
C ALA A 368 11.90 9.56 16.85
N PHE A 369 10.63 9.60 16.43
CA PHE A 369 9.47 10.23 17.07
C PHE A 369 9.32 9.96 18.58
N GLY A 370 9.95 10.82 19.37
CA GLY A 370 9.74 10.91 20.82
C GLY A 370 10.51 12.06 21.43
N GLY A 371 10.08 13.32 21.20
CA GLY A 371 10.61 14.41 22.04
C GLY A 371 10.45 15.87 21.60
N LEU A 372 10.18 16.21 20.34
CA LEU A 372 10.17 17.62 19.89
C LEU A 372 8.89 18.00 19.11
N ALA A 373 7.82 18.24 19.86
CA ALA A 373 6.48 18.60 19.41
C ALA A 373 6.31 20.04 18.89
N ALA A 374 7.34 20.71 18.38
CA ALA A 374 7.20 22.12 17.96
C ALA A 374 6.42 22.28 16.65
N LEU A 375 6.70 21.45 15.64
CA LEU A 375 6.05 21.52 14.33
C LEU A 375 5.46 20.19 13.84
N GLY A 376 5.85 19.01 14.35
CA GLY A 376 5.32 17.72 13.88
C GLY A 376 5.54 17.47 12.37
N TRP A 377 5.01 16.37 11.83
CA TRP A 377 5.01 16.16 10.37
C TRP A 377 4.28 17.31 9.66
N PRO A 378 4.61 17.62 8.40
CA PRO A 378 3.78 18.52 7.61
C PRO A 378 2.36 17.95 7.54
N VAL A 379 1.39 18.65 8.13
CA VAL A 379 -0.03 18.22 8.21
C VAL A 379 -0.55 17.79 6.83
N ALA A 380 -0.12 18.51 5.79
CA ALA A 380 -0.49 18.23 4.42
C ALA A 380 -0.11 16.81 3.97
N LEU A 381 1.08 16.32 4.34
CA LEU A 381 1.53 14.97 3.98
C LEU A 381 0.87 13.90 4.84
N THR A 382 0.72 14.14 6.15
CA THR A 382 0.01 13.21 7.06
C THR A 382 -1.42 12.96 6.59
N LEU A 383 -2.15 14.03 6.24
CA LEU A 383 -3.56 13.94 5.84
C LEU A 383 -3.76 13.16 4.53
N VAL A 384 -2.77 13.13 3.63
CA VAL A 384 -2.86 12.39 2.36
C VAL A 384 -2.30 10.95 2.44
N GLY A 385 -1.95 10.48 3.63
CA GLY A 385 -1.54 9.09 3.86
C GLY A 385 -0.04 8.84 3.94
N ALA A 386 0.79 9.89 3.94
CA ALA A 386 2.24 9.74 4.16
C ALA A 386 2.60 9.41 5.62
N GLY A 387 1.67 9.66 6.55
CA GLY A 387 1.87 9.49 7.99
C GLY A 387 1.10 8.31 8.59
N LEU A 388 0.55 7.40 7.78
CA LEU A 388 0.01 6.15 8.31
C LEU A 388 1.10 5.50 9.16
N ALA A 389 0.83 5.00 10.37
CA ALA A 389 1.77 4.15 11.12
C ALA A 389 1.86 2.72 10.53
N ASN A 390 1.16 2.48 9.41
CA ASN A 390 0.60 1.18 9.01
C ASN A 390 1.12 0.70 7.63
N THR A 391 2.17 1.33 7.09
CA THR A 391 2.82 1.04 5.78
C THR A 391 4.34 0.99 5.94
N GLY A 392 4.81 0.08 6.80
CA GLY A 392 6.07 0.23 7.55
C GLY A 392 7.38 0.50 6.78
N LEU A 393 7.66 -0.01 5.55
CA LEU A 393 8.99 0.26 4.92
C LEU A 393 9.02 1.65 4.30
N ASN A 394 7.90 2.05 3.71
CA ASN A 394 7.77 3.35 3.08
C ASN A 394 7.79 4.48 4.12
N ILE A 395 7.31 4.21 5.34
CA ILE A 395 7.40 5.16 6.45
C ILE A 395 8.80 5.19 7.03
N ASP A 396 9.45 4.04 7.28
CA ASP A 396 10.84 4.02 7.73
C ASP A 396 11.74 4.78 6.74
N GLN A 397 11.53 4.59 5.44
CA GLN A 397 12.25 5.35 4.42
C GLN A 397 11.83 6.83 4.38
N ALA A 398 10.55 7.16 4.59
CA ALA A 398 10.05 8.53 4.68
C ALA A 398 10.58 9.29 5.91
N VAL A 399 10.88 8.56 6.98
CA VAL A 399 11.23 9.07 8.31
C VAL A 399 12.74 9.01 8.55
N ASN A 400 13.32 7.82 8.44
CA ASN A 400 14.73 7.50 8.68
C ASN A 400 15.56 7.47 7.39
N GLY A 401 14.96 7.78 6.23
CA GLY A 401 15.69 7.97 4.99
C GLY A 401 16.82 8.95 5.21
N LYS A 402 18.05 8.53 4.90
CA LYS A 402 19.26 9.32 5.18
C LYS A 402 19.36 10.55 4.28
N THR A 403 18.48 10.65 3.28
CA THR A 403 18.57 11.57 2.15
C THR A 403 17.19 12.11 1.79
N PRO A 404 17.06 13.35 1.28
CA PRO A 404 15.78 13.88 0.83
C PRO A 404 15.07 13.01 -0.21
N ALA A 405 15.82 12.44 -1.16
CA ALA A 405 15.25 11.56 -2.19
C ALA A 405 14.68 10.26 -1.62
N GLN A 406 15.38 9.61 -0.68
CA GLN A 406 14.85 8.43 0.02
C GLN A 406 13.55 8.77 0.75
N ARG A 407 13.50 9.93 1.42
CA ARG A 407 12.32 10.33 2.16
C ARG A 407 11.14 10.64 1.24
N ARG A 408 11.36 11.32 0.12
CA ARG A 408 10.32 11.53 -0.91
C ARG A 408 9.82 10.22 -1.52
N ALA A 409 10.71 9.27 -1.80
CA ALA A 409 10.34 7.94 -2.27
C ALA A 409 9.48 7.19 -1.24
N GLY A 410 9.83 7.27 0.04
CA GLY A 410 9.03 6.72 1.13
C GLY A 410 7.62 7.36 1.22
N VAL A 411 7.53 8.70 1.16
CA VAL A 411 6.25 9.42 1.12
C VAL A 411 5.39 8.95 -0.07
N LEU A 412 5.98 8.89 -1.26
CA LEU A 412 5.29 8.44 -2.46
C LEU A 412 4.82 7.00 -2.31
N GLY A 413 5.68 6.09 -1.86
CA GLY A 413 5.34 4.69 -1.63
C GLY A 413 4.18 4.51 -0.65
N ALA A 414 4.11 5.29 0.43
CA ALA A 414 3.01 5.26 1.39
C ALA A 414 1.67 5.69 0.76
N ILE A 415 1.68 6.75 -0.04
CA ILE A 415 0.49 7.23 -0.76
C ILE A 415 0.06 6.22 -1.82
N ILE A 416 1.00 5.67 -2.59
CA ILE A 416 0.70 4.65 -3.62
C ILE A 416 0.12 3.38 -2.98
N ASN A 417 0.62 2.95 -1.83
CA ASN A 417 0.05 1.82 -1.09
C ASN A 417 -1.37 2.14 -0.56
N THR A 418 -1.60 3.37 -0.10
CA THR A 418 -2.94 3.84 0.28
C THR A 418 -3.89 3.76 -0.93
N LEU A 419 -3.46 4.20 -2.11
CA LEU A 419 -4.27 4.09 -3.32
C LEU A 419 -4.51 2.63 -3.70
N TYR A 420 -3.50 1.76 -3.63
CA TYR A 420 -3.67 0.32 -3.86
C TYR A 420 -4.74 -0.29 -2.95
N LEU A 421 -4.72 0.05 -1.66
CA LEU A 421 -5.71 -0.40 -0.69
C LEU A 421 -7.09 0.20 -0.92
N LEU A 422 -7.18 1.43 -1.42
CA LEU A 422 -8.46 2.06 -1.75
C LEU A 422 -9.19 1.30 -2.87
N PHE A 423 -8.49 0.94 -3.94
CA PHE A 423 -9.06 0.13 -5.02
C PHE A 423 -9.41 -1.29 -4.58
N ASN A 424 -8.77 -1.75 -3.50
CA ASN A 424 -9.02 -3.04 -2.87
C ASN A 424 -9.84 -2.96 -1.58
N LEU A 425 -10.52 -1.83 -1.35
CA LEU A 425 -11.34 -1.63 -0.15
C LEU A 425 -12.42 -2.71 0.01
N PRO A 426 -13.15 -3.15 -1.04
CA PRO A 426 -14.13 -4.23 -0.91
C PRO A 426 -13.52 -5.53 -0.35
N LEU A 427 -12.35 -5.91 -0.86
CA LEU A 427 -11.61 -7.06 -0.36
C LEU A 427 -11.15 -6.83 1.08
N LEU A 428 -10.58 -5.66 1.38
CA LEU A 428 -10.14 -5.29 2.73
C LEU A 428 -11.27 -5.37 3.77
N MET A 429 -12.49 -4.97 3.40
CA MET A 429 -13.68 -5.06 4.27
C MET A 429 -14.17 -6.50 4.48
N SER A 430 -13.96 -7.37 3.49
CA SER A 430 -14.33 -8.79 3.56
C SER A 430 -13.36 -9.58 4.46
N ILE A 431 -12.10 -9.18 4.48
CA ILE A 431 -11.05 -9.77 5.29
C ILE A 431 -11.14 -9.19 6.70
N ARG A 432 -11.81 -9.86 7.64
CA ARG A 432 -11.98 -9.36 9.02
C ARG A 432 -11.09 -10.05 10.03
N ALA A 433 -10.48 -9.25 10.91
CA ALA A 433 -10.03 -9.67 12.22
C ALA A 433 -11.26 -9.83 13.12
N MET A 434 -11.63 -11.06 13.48
CA MET A 434 -12.44 -11.23 14.67
C MET A 434 -11.53 -11.00 15.88
N PRO A 435 -11.83 -10.05 16.77
CA PRO A 435 -11.03 -9.87 17.98
C PRO A 435 -11.12 -11.13 18.85
N GLU A 436 -9.97 -11.63 19.31
CA GLU A 436 -9.91 -12.51 20.49
C GLU A 436 -10.56 -11.75 21.66
N PRO A 437 -11.62 -12.26 22.29
CA PRO A 437 -12.11 -11.65 23.51
C PRO A 437 -11.05 -11.79 24.60
N VAL A 438 -10.39 -10.69 24.95
CA VAL A 438 -9.58 -10.60 26.17
C VAL A 438 -10.51 -10.85 27.36
N PRO A 439 -10.26 -11.85 28.23
CA PRO A 439 -11.13 -12.12 29.36
C PRO A 439 -10.91 -11.05 30.44
N LEU A 440 -11.87 -10.12 30.59
CA LEU A 440 -12.00 -9.29 31.78
C LEU A 440 -13.19 -9.79 32.61
N VAL A 441 -12.82 -10.54 33.67
CA VAL A 441 -13.53 -10.82 34.93
C VAL A 441 -14.90 -11.51 34.86
N ARG A 442 -14.95 -12.68 35.51
CA ARG A 442 -16.12 -13.52 35.80
C ARG A 442 -17.35 -12.73 36.28
N ALA A 443 -18.48 -12.98 35.63
CA ALA A 443 -19.79 -13.00 36.26
C ALA A 443 -20.59 -14.18 35.66
N ASP A 444 -21.42 -14.80 36.50
CA ASP A 444 -21.88 -16.17 36.40
C ASP A 444 -22.77 -16.53 35.19
N VAL A 445 -22.75 -17.83 34.90
CA VAL A 445 -23.46 -18.57 33.86
C VAL A 445 -24.98 -18.53 34.04
N VAL A 446 -25.73 -18.19 32.99
CA VAL A 446 -27.00 -18.86 32.67
C VAL A 446 -27.09 -19.03 31.14
N SER A 447 -27.16 -20.28 30.70
CA SER A 447 -27.34 -20.70 29.30
C SER A 447 -28.83 -20.73 28.94
N LEU A 448 -29.19 -20.27 27.73
CA LEU A 448 -30.44 -20.60 27.04
C LEU A 448 -30.15 -20.85 25.54
N PRO A 449 -30.97 -21.66 24.84
CA PRO A 449 -30.58 -22.37 23.63
C PRO A 449 -30.74 -21.56 22.34
N SER A 450 -29.92 -21.92 21.35
CA SER A 450 -29.83 -21.35 20.01
C SER A 450 -31.11 -21.56 19.17
N GLU A 451 -31.60 -20.47 18.57
CA GLU A 451 -32.42 -20.51 17.35
C GLU A 451 -31.55 -20.11 16.15
N VAL A 452 -31.63 -20.93 15.10
CA VAL A 452 -30.95 -20.77 13.82
C VAL A 452 -31.78 -19.82 12.96
N VAL A 453 -31.24 -18.66 12.60
CA VAL A 453 -31.85 -17.75 11.62
C VAL A 453 -30.96 -17.72 10.38
N GLU A 454 -31.37 -18.44 9.34
CA GLU A 454 -30.83 -18.30 7.99
C GLU A 454 -31.13 -16.88 7.47
N SER A 455 -30.10 -16.08 7.20
CA SER A 455 -30.22 -14.83 6.46
C SER A 455 -29.62 -15.01 5.07
N GLY A 456 -30.46 -15.29 4.09
CA GLY A 456 -30.10 -15.31 2.68
C GLY A 456 -30.00 -13.89 2.12
N VAL A 457 -28.81 -13.51 1.65
CA VAL A 457 -28.62 -12.29 0.85
C VAL A 457 -28.99 -12.62 -0.60
N ILE A 458 -29.98 -11.91 -1.15
CA ILE A 458 -30.35 -11.99 -2.56
C ILE A 458 -29.36 -11.11 -3.34
N VAL A 459 -28.40 -11.75 -4.02
CA VAL A 459 -27.45 -11.11 -4.94
C VAL A 459 -28.12 -10.97 -6.31
N ASP A 460 -28.03 -9.80 -6.97
CA ASP A 460 -28.52 -9.62 -8.35
C ASP A 460 -27.69 -10.51 -9.29
N PRO A 461 -28.30 -11.46 -10.01
CA PRO A 461 -27.58 -12.46 -10.80
C PRO A 461 -26.77 -11.92 -12.00
N LEU A 462 -26.89 -10.64 -12.38
CA LEU A 462 -26.21 -10.07 -13.56
C LEU A 462 -25.23 -8.91 -13.25
N GLU A 463 -24.95 -8.62 -11.98
CA GLU A 463 -24.06 -7.52 -11.60
C GLU A 463 -22.64 -7.68 -12.21
N ASN A 464 -22.16 -6.67 -12.95
CA ASN A 464 -20.86 -6.61 -13.64
C ASN A 464 -20.67 -7.55 -14.84
N MET A 465 -21.74 -8.02 -15.47
CA MET A 465 -21.66 -8.86 -16.69
C MET A 465 -21.95 -8.07 -17.98
N GLU A 466 -22.28 -6.78 -17.88
CA GLU A 466 -22.52 -5.91 -19.03
C GLU A 466 -21.23 -5.57 -19.79
N GLY A 467 -21.31 -5.58 -21.12
CA GLY A 467 -20.18 -5.15 -21.96
C GLY A 467 -20.20 -3.66 -22.27
N ASN A 468 -19.04 -3.08 -22.58
CA ASN A 468 -18.94 -1.70 -23.06
C ASN A 468 -19.14 -1.60 -24.58
N LEU A 469 -20.21 -2.19 -25.12
CA LEU A 469 -20.48 -2.23 -26.57
C LEU A 469 -21.79 -1.53 -26.96
N LEU A 470 -21.73 -0.55 -27.85
CA LEU A 470 -22.92 0.12 -28.40
C LEU A 470 -23.58 -0.75 -29.48
N LEU A 471 -24.57 -1.56 -29.09
CA LEU A 471 -25.32 -2.41 -30.03
C LEU A 471 -26.31 -1.65 -30.92
N ASP A 472 -26.61 -0.37 -30.62
CA ASP A 472 -27.63 0.42 -31.33
C ASP A 472 -27.27 0.75 -32.80
N SER A 473 -25.99 0.62 -33.17
CA SER A 473 -25.52 0.80 -34.54
C SER A 473 -25.50 -0.51 -35.37
N LEU A 474 -25.85 -1.64 -34.77
CA LEU A 474 -25.84 -2.97 -35.40
C LEU A 474 -27.27 -3.50 -35.57
N THR A 475 -27.50 -4.29 -36.61
CA THR A 475 -28.78 -5.00 -36.81
C THR A 475 -28.65 -6.44 -36.29
N PRO A 476 -29.48 -6.87 -35.34
CA PRO A 476 -29.47 -8.26 -34.87
C PRO A 476 -29.92 -9.20 -36.00
N SER A 477 -29.51 -10.47 -35.93
CA SER A 477 -29.90 -11.45 -36.95
C SER A 477 -31.42 -11.66 -36.97
N ALA A 478 -32.00 -11.54 -38.17
CA ALA A 478 -33.41 -11.78 -38.46
C ALA A 478 -33.69 -13.20 -39.01
N GLU A 479 -32.65 -14.03 -39.16
CA GLU A 479 -32.80 -15.39 -39.67
C GLU A 479 -33.54 -16.29 -38.66
N GLU A 480 -34.48 -17.12 -39.16
CA GLU A 480 -35.16 -18.11 -38.34
C GLU A 480 -34.17 -19.19 -37.89
N GLY A 481 -33.98 -19.33 -36.58
CA GLY A 481 -33.05 -20.30 -36.00
C GLY A 481 -32.41 -19.79 -34.71
N ARG A 482 -31.35 -20.46 -34.26
CA ARG A 482 -30.70 -20.19 -32.96
C ARG A 482 -30.08 -18.79 -32.84
N PHE A 483 -29.79 -18.11 -33.94
CA PHE A 483 -29.17 -16.78 -33.95
C PHE A 483 -30.19 -15.63 -33.99
N ARG A 484 -31.49 -15.92 -34.07
CA ARG A 484 -32.53 -14.89 -34.09
C ARG A 484 -32.39 -13.98 -32.87
N GLY A 485 -32.29 -12.66 -33.08
CA GLY A 485 -32.14 -11.67 -32.00
C GLY A 485 -30.74 -11.58 -31.38
N VAL A 486 -29.73 -12.25 -31.95
CA VAL A 486 -28.31 -12.17 -31.57
C VAL A 486 -27.56 -11.21 -32.51
N TYR A 487 -26.70 -10.38 -31.95
CA TYR A 487 -25.78 -9.51 -32.67
C TYR A 487 -24.44 -10.23 -32.84
N SER A 488 -24.03 -10.50 -34.07
CA SER A 488 -22.74 -11.11 -34.37
C SER A 488 -21.77 -10.04 -34.87
N LEU A 489 -20.62 -9.92 -34.22
CA LEU A 489 -19.52 -9.05 -34.65
C LEU A 489 -18.61 -9.76 -35.67
N GLY A 490 -17.86 -8.98 -36.47
CA GLY A 490 -16.96 -9.52 -37.50
C GLY A 490 -15.79 -10.36 -36.96
N ASN A 491 -15.54 -10.32 -35.65
CA ASN A 491 -14.56 -11.14 -34.93
C ASN A 491 -15.14 -12.48 -34.42
N GLY A 492 -16.42 -12.79 -34.72
CA GLY A 492 -17.09 -14.02 -34.29
C GLY A 492 -17.75 -13.95 -32.91
N GLU A 493 -17.71 -12.79 -32.23
CA GLU A 493 -18.38 -12.62 -30.95
C GLU A 493 -19.89 -12.45 -31.11
N THR A 494 -20.64 -13.02 -30.17
CA THR A 494 -22.11 -12.99 -30.15
C THR A 494 -22.62 -12.25 -28.92
N TRP A 495 -23.58 -11.36 -29.14
CA TRP A 495 -24.09 -10.42 -28.16
C TRP A 495 -25.62 -10.38 -28.18
N ILE A 496 -26.25 -10.06 -27.06
CA ILE A 496 -27.69 -9.78 -26.97
C ILE A 496 -27.93 -8.46 -26.23
N LYS A 497 -29.14 -7.93 -26.38
CA LYS A 497 -29.63 -6.81 -25.58
C LYS A 497 -30.63 -7.34 -24.57
N LEU A 498 -30.34 -7.19 -23.28
CA LEU A 498 -31.22 -7.57 -22.17
C LEU A 498 -31.43 -6.34 -21.29
N ALA A 499 -32.69 -5.96 -21.02
CA ALA A 499 -33.03 -4.76 -20.24
C ALA A 499 -32.31 -3.47 -20.72
N ARG A 500 -32.11 -3.34 -22.04
CA ARG A 500 -31.38 -2.27 -22.73
C ARG A 500 -29.85 -2.26 -22.58
N LEU A 501 -29.26 -3.19 -21.84
CA LEU A 501 -27.81 -3.33 -21.70
C LEU A 501 -27.27 -4.45 -22.63
N PRO A 502 -26.05 -4.29 -23.15
CA PRO A 502 -25.40 -5.30 -24.01
C PRO A 502 -24.75 -6.39 -23.15
N TYR A 503 -25.04 -7.65 -23.46
CA TYR A 503 -24.43 -8.80 -22.79
C TYR A 503 -23.80 -9.73 -23.82
N ARG A 504 -22.58 -10.17 -23.54
CA ARG A 504 -21.92 -11.19 -24.36
C ARG A 504 -22.59 -12.53 -24.09
N VAL A 505 -22.88 -13.29 -25.15
CA VAL A 505 -23.50 -14.61 -25.02
C VAL A 505 -22.73 -15.69 -25.75
N MET A 506 -22.82 -16.92 -25.24
CA MET A 506 -22.37 -18.11 -25.94
C MET A 506 -23.47 -19.17 -25.99
N PHE A 507 -23.58 -19.87 -27.11
CA PHE A 507 -24.56 -20.93 -27.27
C PHE A 507 -24.01 -22.24 -26.71
N SER A 508 -24.74 -22.88 -25.81
CA SER A 508 -24.42 -24.21 -25.34
C SER A 508 -25.16 -25.24 -26.17
N GLU A 509 -24.41 -26.06 -26.93
CA GLU A 509 -24.99 -27.19 -27.68
C GLU A 509 -25.61 -28.25 -26.75
N GLN A 510 -25.08 -28.41 -25.53
CA GLN A 510 -25.57 -29.38 -24.56
C GLN A 510 -26.93 -28.99 -23.97
N GLN A 511 -27.16 -27.70 -23.76
CA GLN A 511 -28.39 -27.19 -23.14
C GLN A 511 -29.36 -26.55 -24.15
N GLN A 512 -28.97 -26.46 -25.43
CA GLN A 512 -29.73 -25.85 -26.52
C GLN A 512 -30.24 -24.44 -26.17
N CYS A 513 -29.45 -23.67 -25.43
CA CYS A 513 -29.76 -22.31 -25.00
C CYS A 513 -28.52 -21.43 -24.96
N TRP A 514 -28.74 -20.11 -24.96
CA TRP A 514 -27.69 -19.11 -24.86
C TRP A 514 -27.38 -18.82 -23.39
N PHE A 515 -26.12 -18.54 -23.09
CA PHE A 515 -25.65 -18.14 -21.78
C PHE A 515 -25.06 -16.75 -21.87
N ILE A 516 -25.46 -15.84 -20.99
CA ILE A 516 -24.69 -14.62 -20.73
C ILE A 516 -23.37 -15.04 -20.09
N VAL A 517 -22.27 -14.53 -20.62
CA VAL A 517 -20.91 -14.81 -20.17
C VAL A 517 -20.16 -13.51 -19.93
N ASP A 518 -19.12 -13.57 -19.11
CA ASP A 518 -18.23 -12.44 -18.87
C ASP A 518 -17.55 -12.02 -20.20
N PRO A 519 -17.60 -10.73 -20.60
CA PRO A 519 -16.95 -10.23 -21.80
C PRO A 519 -15.44 -10.48 -21.85
N ASP A 520 -14.75 -10.39 -20.71
CA ASP A 520 -13.31 -10.51 -20.55
C ASP A 520 -12.88 -11.96 -20.29
N ASN A 521 -13.80 -12.81 -19.79
CA ASN A 521 -13.59 -14.24 -19.62
C ASN A 521 -14.80 -15.09 -20.09
N PRO A 522 -15.06 -15.15 -21.41
CA PRO A 522 -16.29 -15.75 -21.95
C PRO A 522 -16.43 -17.25 -21.69
N PHE A 523 -15.35 -17.94 -21.29
CA PHE A 523 -15.33 -19.38 -21.05
C PHE A 523 -15.37 -19.75 -19.56
N ALA A 524 -15.56 -18.79 -18.65
CA ALA A 524 -15.66 -19.05 -17.21
C ALA A 524 -16.89 -19.92 -16.88
N PHE A 525 -16.67 -21.00 -16.12
CA PHE A 525 -17.73 -21.98 -15.79
C PHE A 525 -18.71 -21.47 -14.73
N VAL A 526 -18.31 -20.50 -13.89
CA VAL A 526 -19.11 -19.94 -12.80
C VAL A 526 -19.54 -18.53 -13.17
N GLY A 527 -20.83 -18.23 -13.04
CA GLY A 527 -21.39 -16.90 -13.34
C GLY A 527 -22.24 -16.85 -14.62
N SER A 528 -22.14 -17.85 -15.51
CA SER A 528 -22.94 -17.86 -16.73
C SER A 528 -24.43 -18.03 -16.45
N LYS A 529 -25.26 -17.17 -17.06
CA LYS A 529 -26.72 -17.16 -16.83
C LYS A 529 -27.47 -17.58 -18.10
N PRO A 530 -28.30 -18.63 -18.04
CA PRO A 530 -29.06 -19.06 -19.21
C PRO A 530 -30.10 -17.99 -19.57
N VAL A 531 -30.16 -17.68 -20.86
CA VAL A 531 -31.09 -16.73 -21.44
C VAL A 531 -31.79 -17.34 -22.65
N ARG A 532 -33.03 -16.91 -22.84
CA ARG A 532 -33.84 -17.32 -24.00
C ARG A 532 -34.62 -16.14 -24.54
N LEU A 533 -34.74 -16.12 -25.87
CA LEU A 533 -35.60 -15.20 -26.57
C LEU A 533 -37.07 -15.64 -26.43
N GLY A 534 -37.91 -14.74 -25.92
CA GLY A 534 -39.36 -14.91 -25.81
C GLY A 534 -40.08 -14.83 -27.16
N LEU A 535 -41.36 -15.21 -27.18
CA LEU A 535 -42.21 -15.13 -28.37
C LEU A 535 -42.53 -13.68 -28.80
N ASP A 536 -42.32 -12.73 -27.90
CA ASP A 536 -42.41 -11.28 -28.08
C ASP A 536 -41.15 -10.65 -28.69
N GLY A 537 -40.06 -11.42 -28.84
CA GLY A 537 -38.80 -10.95 -29.41
C GLY A 537 -37.84 -10.31 -28.39
N GLU A 538 -38.12 -10.40 -27.09
CA GLU A 538 -37.25 -9.90 -26.02
C GLU A 538 -36.48 -11.05 -25.33
N TRP A 539 -35.24 -10.79 -24.92
CA TRP A 539 -34.46 -11.77 -24.16
C TRP A 539 -34.90 -11.78 -22.70
N THR A 540 -34.92 -12.95 -22.08
CA THR A 540 -35.23 -13.11 -20.64
C THR A 540 -34.27 -14.10 -19.97
N LEU A 541 -33.98 -13.85 -18.69
CA LEU A 541 -33.24 -14.77 -17.83
C LEU A 541 -34.09 -15.99 -17.49
N ILE A 542 -33.50 -17.17 -17.58
CA ILE A 542 -34.12 -18.40 -17.09
C ILE A 542 -33.51 -18.73 -15.71
N GLN A 543 -34.36 -19.05 -14.74
CA GLN A 543 -33.89 -19.54 -13.44
C GLN A 543 -33.23 -20.91 -13.61
N SER A 544 -32.01 -21.09 -13.07
CA SER A 544 -31.37 -22.40 -12.97
C SER A 544 -32.25 -23.32 -12.11
N PRO A 545 -32.59 -24.54 -12.55
CA PRO A 545 -33.39 -25.46 -11.73
C PRO A 545 -32.61 -25.84 -10.47
N GLY A 546 -33.01 -25.30 -9.31
CA GLY A 546 -32.46 -25.62 -8.01
C GLY A 546 -33.09 -26.89 -7.42
N LEU A 547 -32.28 -27.74 -6.80
CA LEU A 547 -32.71 -28.93 -6.06
C LEU A 547 -33.21 -28.53 -4.66
N GLN A 548 -34.52 -28.69 -4.39
CA GLN A 548 -35.11 -28.67 -3.04
C GLN A 548 -35.18 -30.10 -2.46
N GLY A 549 -34.90 -30.29 -1.16
CA GLY A 549 -35.01 -31.59 -0.48
C GLY A 549 -35.69 -31.52 0.89
N GLY A 550 -36.41 -32.59 1.29
CA GLY A 550 -36.85 -32.85 2.68
C GLY A 550 -38.07 -33.78 2.96
N SER A 551 -37.96 -35.10 2.71
CA SER A 551 -38.50 -36.30 3.45
C SER A 551 -40.02 -36.56 3.75
N PRO A 552 -40.50 -37.81 4.06
CA PRO A 552 -40.14 -39.19 3.64
C PRO A 552 -41.34 -40.16 3.31
N MET A 553 -40.99 -41.36 2.75
CA MET A 553 -41.73 -42.67 2.63
C MET A 553 -42.46 -43.07 1.31
N ASP A 554 -41.67 -43.72 0.41
CA ASP A 554 -41.79 -45.05 -0.28
C ASP A 554 -43.15 -45.74 -0.60
N PRO A 555 -43.27 -46.67 -1.61
CA PRO A 555 -42.21 -47.29 -2.45
C PRO A 555 -42.50 -47.59 -3.95
N GLN A 556 -41.44 -48.06 -4.67
CA GLN A 556 -41.39 -48.94 -5.88
C GLN A 556 -41.68 -48.29 -7.28
N VAL A 557 -40.88 -48.28 -8.38
CA VAL A 557 -39.61 -48.87 -8.94
C VAL A 557 -39.30 -48.06 -10.28
N PRO A 558 -38.25 -48.31 -11.11
CA PRO A 558 -36.80 -48.08 -11.06
C PRO A 558 -36.30 -46.91 -11.97
N SER A 559 -35.19 -46.22 -11.63
CA SER A 559 -34.35 -45.52 -12.62
C SER A 559 -32.93 -45.29 -12.07
N THR A 560 -31.95 -45.69 -12.87
CA THR A 560 -30.53 -45.84 -12.55
C THR A 560 -29.80 -44.49 -12.45
N SER A 561 -29.62 -44.04 -11.21
CA SER A 561 -28.42 -43.42 -10.61
C SER A 561 -27.33 -42.81 -11.52
N SER A 562 -27.15 -41.49 -11.47
CA SER A 562 -25.81 -40.88 -11.34
C SER A 562 -25.46 -40.82 -9.85
N SER A 563 -25.19 -41.99 -9.28
CA SER A 563 -24.65 -42.10 -7.93
C SER A 563 -23.18 -41.70 -7.95
N VAL A 564 -22.80 -40.79 -7.04
CA VAL A 564 -21.43 -40.76 -6.53
C VAL A 564 -21.10 -42.19 -6.08
N PRO A 565 -20.07 -42.85 -6.64
CA PRO A 565 -19.66 -44.16 -6.15
C PRO A 565 -19.33 -44.04 -4.66
N PRO A 566 -19.74 -44.98 -3.79
CA PRO A 566 -19.31 -44.98 -2.41
C PRO A 566 -17.79 -45.16 -2.40
N GLY A 567 -17.06 -44.07 -2.16
CA GLY A 567 -15.59 -44.08 -2.14
C GLY A 567 -14.88 -42.86 -2.75
N LYS A 568 -15.55 -41.98 -3.53
CA LYS A 568 -14.90 -40.78 -4.08
C LYS A 568 -15.25 -39.49 -3.30
N PRO A 569 -14.27 -38.79 -2.72
CA PRO A 569 -14.50 -37.71 -1.75
C PRO A 569 -14.88 -36.34 -2.33
N TYR A 570 -14.72 -36.09 -3.62
CA TYR A 570 -15.12 -34.83 -4.28
C TYR A 570 -15.80 -35.13 -5.62
N ALA A 571 -16.59 -34.17 -6.11
CA ALA A 571 -17.13 -34.26 -7.46
C ALA A 571 -15.98 -34.26 -8.47
N THR A 572 -15.93 -35.30 -9.31
CA THR A 572 -15.06 -35.31 -10.48
C THR A 572 -15.69 -34.43 -11.55
N VAL A 573 -14.95 -33.41 -12.00
CA VAL A 573 -15.41 -32.46 -13.01
C VAL A 573 -14.48 -32.48 -14.23
N HIS A 574 -15.06 -32.32 -15.41
CA HIS A 574 -14.31 -32.07 -16.65
C HIS A 574 -14.20 -30.56 -16.88
N SER A 575 -13.09 -30.11 -17.45
CA SER A 575 -12.84 -28.68 -17.63
C SER A 575 -12.16 -28.40 -18.96
N THR A 576 -12.89 -27.79 -19.89
CA THR A 576 -12.36 -27.35 -21.19
C THR A 576 -11.19 -26.37 -21.04
N PHE A 577 -11.15 -25.61 -19.95
CA PHE A 577 -10.03 -24.75 -19.59
C PHE A 577 -8.76 -25.59 -19.36
N TRP A 578 -8.80 -26.55 -18.43
CA TRP A 578 -7.64 -27.38 -18.12
C TRP A 578 -7.29 -28.35 -19.26
N ASP A 579 -8.28 -28.77 -20.05
CA ASP A 579 -8.05 -29.53 -21.28
C ASP A 579 -7.18 -28.75 -22.28
N ARG A 580 -7.28 -27.42 -22.31
CA ARG A 580 -6.43 -26.55 -23.14
C ARG A 580 -5.08 -26.26 -22.49
N TYR A 581 -5.08 -25.77 -21.25
CA TYR A 581 -3.88 -25.19 -20.64
C TYR A 581 -2.90 -26.22 -20.06
N LEU A 582 -3.32 -27.48 -19.87
CA LEU A 582 -2.40 -28.55 -19.46
C LEU A 582 -1.73 -29.27 -20.64
N GLN A 583 -2.15 -28.96 -21.88
CA GLN A 583 -1.47 -29.46 -23.06
C GLN A 583 -0.15 -28.74 -23.25
N THR A 584 0.82 -29.44 -23.84
CA THR A 584 2.09 -28.82 -24.23
C THR A 584 1.86 -27.97 -25.48
N ASP A 585 1.84 -26.65 -25.31
CA ASP A 585 1.64 -25.68 -26.38
C ASP A 585 2.60 -24.50 -26.21
N ILE A 586 3.81 -24.66 -26.75
CA ILE A 586 4.92 -23.71 -26.58
C ILE A 586 4.57 -22.33 -27.16
N PHE A 587 3.79 -22.28 -28.25
CA PHE A 587 3.45 -21.01 -28.89
C PHE A 587 2.46 -20.20 -28.06
N ASN A 588 1.42 -20.83 -27.53
CA ASN A 588 0.49 -20.15 -26.65
C ASN A 588 1.12 -19.86 -25.27
N GLU A 589 1.97 -20.75 -24.75
CA GLU A 589 2.75 -20.49 -23.53
C GLU A 589 3.55 -19.19 -23.66
N GLN A 590 4.30 -19.03 -24.76
CA GLN A 590 5.08 -17.82 -25.04
C GLN A 590 4.20 -16.58 -25.25
N TYR A 591 3.09 -16.71 -25.99
CA TYR A 591 2.18 -15.59 -26.23
C TYR A 591 1.56 -15.05 -24.93
N TYR A 592 1.18 -15.94 -24.00
CA TYR A 592 0.65 -15.54 -22.69
C TYR A 592 1.75 -14.95 -21.80
N ALA A 593 2.95 -15.53 -21.83
CA ALA A 593 4.13 -14.99 -21.17
C ALA A 593 4.44 -13.53 -21.57
N GLU A 594 4.46 -13.24 -22.87
CA GLU A 594 4.75 -11.88 -23.37
C GLU A 594 3.69 -10.85 -22.93
N ARG A 595 2.40 -11.24 -22.96
CA ARG A 595 1.30 -10.39 -22.50
C ARG A 595 1.35 -10.14 -21.00
N ALA A 596 1.63 -11.20 -20.25
CA ALA A 596 1.83 -11.16 -18.81
C ALA A 596 3.00 -10.23 -18.44
N LEU A 597 4.17 -10.42 -19.06
CA LEU A 597 5.34 -9.58 -18.86
C LEU A 597 5.06 -8.10 -19.16
N THR A 598 4.37 -7.82 -20.27
CA THR A 598 3.96 -6.46 -20.64
C THR A 598 3.07 -5.85 -19.54
N ARG A 599 2.07 -6.59 -19.06
CA ARG A 599 1.19 -6.14 -17.98
C ARG A 599 1.96 -5.91 -16.67
N GLN A 600 2.85 -6.81 -16.28
CA GLN A 600 3.66 -6.64 -15.06
C GLN A 600 4.45 -5.34 -15.12
N LYS A 601 5.11 -5.06 -16.26
CA LYS A 601 5.81 -3.78 -16.50
C LYS A 601 4.88 -2.56 -16.37
N GLU A 602 3.63 -2.65 -16.84
CA GLU A 602 2.65 -1.56 -16.76
C GLU A 602 2.13 -1.27 -15.35
N VAL A 603 2.04 -2.27 -14.47
CA VAL A 603 1.53 -2.10 -13.09
C VAL A 603 2.62 -1.70 -12.09
N MET A 604 3.88 -1.97 -12.43
CA MET A 604 5.06 -1.65 -11.63
C MET A 604 5.48 -0.20 -11.80
N ASP A 605 6.13 0.34 -10.78
CA ASP A 605 6.63 1.72 -10.77
C ASP A 605 8.04 1.75 -10.16
N ILE A 606 8.98 1.22 -10.93
CA ILE A 606 10.37 1.05 -10.51
C ILE A 606 11.16 2.33 -10.80
N TRP A 607 12.00 2.72 -9.84
CA TRP A 607 12.85 3.90 -9.95
C TRP A 607 13.84 3.78 -11.12
N GLU A 608 14.06 4.90 -11.83
CA GLU A 608 14.99 5.04 -12.94
C GLU A 608 16.14 5.97 -12.54
N PRO A 609 17.41 5.55 -12.73
CA PRO A 609 18.53 6.44 -12.54
C PRO A 609 18.60 7.51 -13.64
N THR A 610 18.88 8.71 -13.20
CA THR A 610 19.23 9.92 -13.91
C THR A 610 20.74 10.04 -14.09
N THR A 611 21.18 11.02 -14.89
CA THR A 611 22.61 11.27 -15.17
C THR A 611 23.44 11.67 -13.95
N ASP A 612 22.78 12.11 -12.88
CA ASP A 612 23.43 12.58 -11.66
C ASP A 612 23.61 11.43 -10.64
N ASP A 613 23.02 10.26 -10.89
CA ASP A 613 23.12 9.09 -10.02
C ASP A 613 24.43 8.32 -10.27
N VAL A 614 25.07 7.88 -9.19
CA VAL A 614 26.34 7.17 -9.23
C VAL A 614 26.11 5.69 -9.00
N LEU A 615 26.54 4.87 -9.97
CA LEU A 615 26.61 3.43 -9.80
C LEU A 615 27.77 3.09 -8.87
N GLU A 616 27.47 2.44 -7.74
CA GLU A 616 28.46 1.95 -6.79
C GLU A 616 28.32 0.44 -6.62
N SER A 617 29.44 -0.25 -6.37
CA SER A 617 29.38 -1.62 -5.86
C SER A 617 29.15 -1.55 -4.35
N ASP A 618 28.05 -2.15 -3.87
CA ASP A 618 27.75 -2.20 -2.45
C ASP A 618 28.87 -2.92 -1.71
N SER A 619 29.28 -2.40 -0.54
CA SER A 619 30.37 -2.94 0.28
C SER A 619 30.07 -4.31 0.90
N SER A 620 29.05 -5.01 0.41
CA SER A 620 28.73 -6.36 0.80
C SER A 620 29.73 -7.33 0.16
N PRO A 621 30.00 -8.50 0.77
CA PRO A 621 30.95 -9.49 0.23
C PRO A 621 30.64 -9.99 -1.20
N GLU A 622 29.45 -9.68 -1.71
CA GLU A 622 28.91 -10.18 -2.98
C GLU A 622 28.82 -9.09 -4.07
N GLY A 623 29.14 -7.84 -3.76
CA GLY A 623 29.43 -6.81 -4.76
C GLY A 623 28.28 -6.34 -5.64
N ASP A 624 27.02 -6.44 -5.19
CA ASP A 624 25.85 -5.99 -5.96
C ASP A 624 25.98 -4.52 -6.40
N GLU A 625 25.70 -4.27 -7.68
CA GLU A 625 25.57 -2.92 -8.22
C GLU A 625 24.35 -2.22 -7.64
N VAL A 626 24.57 -1.05 -7.06
CA VAL A 626 23.53 -0.21 -6.46
C VAL A 626 23.70 1.20 -6.98
N TYR A 627 22.59 1.84 -7.34
CA TYR A 627 22.63 3.26 -7.61
C TYR A 627 22.56 4.02 -6.31
N ARG A 628 23.48 4.98 -6.15
CA ARG A 628 23.31 6.07 -5.21
C ARG A 628 22.82 7.28 -5.95
N ASP A 629 21.67 7.79 -5.51
CA ASP A 629 21.24 9.08 -5.98
C ASP A 629 22.17 10.22 -5.50
N PRO A 630 22.15 11.43 -6.10
CA PRO A 630 22.95 12.59 -5.68
C PRO A 630 22.86 12.90 -4.19
N TRP A 631 21.79 12.45 -3.56
CA TRP A 631 21.53 12.65 -2.15
C TRP A 631 22.05 11.49 -1.28
N HIS A 632 22.69 10.47 -1.86
CA HIS A 632 23.24 9.23 -1.26
C HIS A 632 22.22 8.11 -1.03
N GLY A 633 21.03 8.23 -1.63
CA GLY A 633 19.97 7.27 -1.49
C GLY A 633 20.28 6.00 -2.26
N LYS A 634 20.34 4.87 -1.55
CA LYS A 634 20.69 3.58 -2.13
C LYS A 634 19.49 2.89 -2.75
N HIS A 635 19.53 2.65 -4.06
CA HIS A 635 18.53 1.95 -4.84
C HIS A 635 19.11 0.61 -5.32
N ARG A 636 18.53 -0.49 -4.82
CA ARG A 636 18.91 -1.87 -5.21
C ARG A 636 18.01 -2.46 -6.29
N VAL A 637 16.80 -1.91 -6.41
CA VAL A 637 15.80 -2.27 -7.41
C VAL A 637 15.59 -1.04 -8.27
N PHE A 638 15.94 -1.14 -9.55
CA PHE A 638 15.91 -0.03 -10.49
C PHE A 638 15.68 -0.55 -11.92
N LYS A 639 15.39 0.34 -12.86
CA LYS A 639 15.31 -0.02 -14.29
C LYS A 639 16.11 0.96 -15.16
N LEU A 640 16.73 0.45 -16.23
CA LEU A 640 17.52 1.21 -17.20
C LEU A 640 16.79 1.21 -18.55
N GLY A 641 15.91 2.19 -18.77
CA GLY A 641 15.08 2.23 -19.98
C GLY A 641 13.80 1.38 -19.85
N GLU A 642 13.18 1.03 -20.99
CA GLU A 642 11.85 0.42 -20.99
C GLU A 642 11.84 -1.06 -20.55
N ASP A 643 12.90 -1.80 -20.87
CA ASP A 643 12.91 -3.27 -20.73
C ASP A 643 13.99 -3.84 -19.79
N ASP A 644 14.95 -3.04 -19.32
CA ASP A 644 16.04 -3.55 -18.48
C ASP A 644 15.76 -3.30 -16.99
N TYR A 645 15.27 -4.33 -16.29
CA TYR A 645 14.95 -4.28 -14.87
C TYR A 645 16.04 -4.99 -14.05
N TYR A 646 16.46 -4.35 -12.95
CA TYR A 646 17.55 -4.83 -12.11
C TYR A 646 17.08 -5.00 -10.66
N GLY A 647 17.39 -6.15 -10.10
CA GLY A 647 17.14 -6.51 -8.71
C GLY A 647 17.87 -7.80 -8.39
N ALA A 648 19.12 -7.71 -7.94
CA ALA A 648 20.03 -8.85 -7.84
C ALA A 648 19.46 -10.01 -6.99
N ASN A 649 18.86 -9.71 -5.85
CA ASN A 649 18.25 -10.74 -4.99
C ASN A 649 17.00 -11.37 -5.63
N ILE A 650 16.20 -10.57 -6.37
CA ILE A 650 15.00 -11.06 -7.07
C ILE A 650 15.44 -12.01 -8.20
N MET A 651 16.39 -11.58 -9.02
CA MET A 651 17.00 -12.39 -10.08
C MET A 651 17.58 -13.69 -9.50
N LEU A 652 18.35 -13.62 -8.41
CA LEU A 652 18.92 -14.79 -7.74
C LEU A 652 17.84 -15.75 -7.23
N TYR A 653 16.74 -15.24 -6.67
CA TYR A 653 15.62 -16.07 -6.25
C TYR A 653 15.01 -16.85 -7.43
N THR A 654 14.81 -16.19 -8.58
CA THR A 654 14.26 -16.84 -9.78
C THR A 654 15.21 -17.85 -10.43
N GLN A 655 16.52 -17.67 -10.27
CA GLN A 655 17.54 -18.60 -10.76
C GLN A 655 17.72 -19.81 -9.84
N GLU A 656 17.76 -19.59 -8.52
CA GLU A 656 18.06 -20.61 -7.52
C GLU A 656 17.20 -20.40 -6.26
N ASP A 657 15.91 -20.72 -6.33
CA ASP A 657 14.96 -20.53 -5.22
C ASP A 657 15.43 -21.19 -3.90
N THR A 658 16.15 -22.30 -4.01
CA THR A 658 16.67 -23.09 -2.89
C THR A 658 17.63 -22.28 -1.99
N VAL A 659 18.25 -21.21 -2.49
CA VAL A 659 19.09 -20.30 -1.71
C VAL A 659 18.31 -19.67 -0.56
N PHE A 660 17.03 -19.39 -0.77
CA PHE A 660 16.16 -18.77 0.22
C PHE A 660 15.24 -19.80 0.86
N ASN A 661 14.56 -20.58 0.03
CA ASN A 661 13.49 -21.46 0.47
C ASN A 661 14.00 -22.67 1.25
N ARG A 662 15.24 -23.13 1.07
CA ARG A 662 15.79 -24.23 1.89
C ARG A 662 15.79 -23.86 3.37
N PHE A 663 16.30 -22.68 3.71
CA PHE A 663 16.32 -22.20 5.09
C PHE A 663 14.91 -22.04 5.65
N LEU A 664 13.99 -21.40 4.92
CA LEU A 664 12.60 -21.22 5.35
C LEU A 664 11.87 -22.56 5.55
N ARG A 665 12.20 -23.57 4.73
CA ARG A 665 11.61 -24.91 4.81
C ARG A 665 12.18 -25.75 5.95
N THR A 666 13.50 -25.76 6.17
CA THR A 666 14.18 -26.74 7.05
C THR A 666 14.96 -26.13 8.21
N GLY A 667 15.27 -24.83 8.19
CA GLY A 667 16.21 -24.18 9.10
C GLY A 667 17.70 -24.38 8.73
N GLU A 668 17.99 -25.17 7.68
CA GLU A 668 19.37 -25.40 7.21
C GLU A 668 19.92 -24.16 6.51
N ARG A 669 21.09 -23.70 6.97
CA ARG A 669 21.77 -22.52 6.39
C ARG A 669 22.66 -22.91 5.23
N ARG A 670 22.71 -22.07 4.20
CA ARG A 670 23.76 -22.14 3.16
C ARG A 670 25.02 -21.37 3.58
N GLY A 671 24.87 -20.31 4.37
CA GLY A 671 25.98 -19.44 4.82
C GLY A 671 25.68 -18.68 6.12
N PRO A 672 26.66 -17.93 6.66
CA PRO A 672 26.55 -17.26 7.95
C PRO A 672 25.52 -16.12 7.97
N ASN A 673 25.24 -15.49 6.83
CA ASN A 673 24.37 -14.32 6.69
C ASN A 673 22.97 -14.63 6.14
N GLN A 674 22.54 -15.91 6.18
CA GLN A 674 21.28 -16.36 5.57
C GLN A 674 20.06 -15.53 5.94
N VAL A 675 19.93 -15.14 7.22
CA VAL A 675 18.82 -14.32 7.73
C VAL A 675 18.78 -12.96 7.02
N ARG A 676 19.93 -12.27 6.99
CA ARG A 676 20.09 -10.97 6.34
C ARG A 676 19.83 -11.01 4.84
N PHE A 677 20.15 -12.12 4.18
CA PHE A 677 19.85 -12.33 2.76
C PHE A 677 18.35 -12.35 2.49
N ILE A 678 17.59 -13.04 3.32
CA ILE A 678 16.12 -13.10 3.20
C ILE A 678 15.49 -11.74 3.54
N GLU A 679 16.02 -11.02 4.53
CA GLU A 679 15.57 -9.65 4.84
C GLU A 679 15.76 -8.72 3.63
N ARG A 680 16.94 -8.77 2.99
CA ARG A 680 17.23 -7.97 1.78
C ARG A 680 16.29 -8.29 0.63
N LEU A 681 16.05 -9.58 0.37
CA LEU A 681 15.09 -9.99 -0.66
C LEU A 681 13.68 -9.49 -0.34
N ALA A 682 13.24 -9.60 0.92
CA ALA A 682 11.93 -9.10 1.35
C ALA A 682 11.80 -7.57 1.18
N ASP A 683 12.87 -6.82 1.45
CA ASP A 683 12.92 -5.38 1.19
C ASP A 683 12.85 -5.07 -0.31
N ASP A 684 13.61 -5.80 -1.14
CA ASP A 684 13.65 -5.61 -2.59
C ASP A 684 12.28 -5.90 -3.23
N ILE A 685 11.61 -6.98 -2.80
CA ILE A 685 10.25 -7.33 -3.23
C ILE A 685 9.24 -6.24 -2.86
N GLN A 686 9.38 -5.65 -1.68
CA GLN A 686 8.46 -4.60 -1.25
C GLN A 686 8.57 -3.31 -2.09
N VAL A 687 9.75 -3.01 -2.65
CA VAL A 687 9.95 -1.88 -3.57
C VAL A 687 9.16 -2.06 -4.87
N VAL A 688 8.97 -3.30 -5.31
CA VAL A 688 8.26 -3.60 -6.56
C VAL A 688 6.76 -3.26 -6.47
N GLY A 689 6.17 -3.45 -5.29
CA GLY A 689 4.75 -3.22 -5.03
C GLY A 689 3.85 -4.43 -5.34
N TYR A 690 2.57 -4.28 -5.03
CA TYR A 690 1.58 -5.35 -5.15
C TYR A 690 0.64 -5.14 -6.33
N SER A 691 0.13 -6.23 -6.90
CA SER A 691 -0.92 -6.22 -7.92
C SER A 691 -1.83 -7.43 -7.73
N ASN A 692 -3.13 -7.26 -7.96
CA ASN A 692 -4.11 -8.33 -7.87
C ASN A 692 -5.12 -8.35 -9.04
N ASP A 693 -4.67 -7.83 -10.17
CA ASP A 693 -5.51 -7.54 -11.35
C ASP A 693 -5.72 -8.74 -12.27
N VAL A 694 -5.19 -9.91 -11.90
CA VAL A 694 -5.17 -11.14 -12.70
C VAL A 694 -5.53 -12.36 -11.86
N GLU A 695 -5.88 -13.47 -12.52
CA GLU A 695 -5.94 -14.77 -11.86
C GLU A 695 -4.53 -15.36 -11.78
N LEU A 696 -4.20 -15.96 -10.65
CA LEU A 696 -2.89 -16.57 -10.40
C LEU A 696 -3.03 -18.07 -10.19
N TYR A 697 -2.08 -18.81 -10.76
CA TYR A 697 -2.06 -20.27 -10.75
C TYR A 697 -0.75 -20.79 -10.17
N ARG A 698 -0.84 -21.89 -9.42
CA ARG A 698 0.34 -22.63 -8.94
C ARG A 698 0.11 -24.12 -9.06
N GLY A 699 0.98 -24.79 -9.82
CA GLY A 699 1.02 -26.25 -9.86
C GLY A 699 1.84 -26.83 -8.70
N GLY A 700 1.45 -28.02 -8.24
CA GLY A 700 2.19 -28.79 -7.25
C GLY A 700 2.12 -30.30 -7.54
N SER A 701 3.17 -31.01 -7.13
CA SER A 701 3.27 -32.45 -7.18
C SER A 701 4.00 -33.00 -5.95
N GLY A 702 3.87 -34.30 -5.71
CA GLY A 702 4.56 -35.03 -4.65
C GLY A 702 6.08 -34.91 -4.77
N ASP A 703 6.62 -34.97 -5.98
CA ASP A 703 8.06 -34.80 -6.25
C ASP A 703 8.59 -33.42 -5.84
N ARG A 704 7.72 -32.41 -5.85
CA ARG A 704 8.02 -31.04 -5.39
C ARG A 704 7.70 -30.80 -3.91
N GLY A 705 7.19 -31.81 -3.21
CA GLY A 705 6.77 -31.72 -1.82
C GLY A 705 5.52 -30.85 -1.62
N THR A 706 4.78 -30.51 -2.68
CA THR A 706 3.47 -29.82 -2.61
C THR A 706 2.39 -30.75 -3.17
N SER A 707 1.81 -31.59 -2.32
CA SER A 707 1.00 -32.72 -2.75
C SER A 707 -0.51 -32.48 -2.65
N GLY A 708 -1.23 -32.87 -3.69
CA GLY A 708 -2.70 -32.97 -3.74
C GLY A 708 -3.31 -34.05 -2.85
N ALA A 709 -2.48 -34.97 -2.32
CA ALA A 709 -2.95 -36.12 -1.56
C ALA A 709 -3.68 -35.72 -0.26
N VAL A 710 -3.26 -34.64 0.39
CA VAL A 710 -3.90 -34.13 1.62
C VAL A 710 -5.32 -33.62 1.38
N PHE A 711 -5.58 -33.09 0.17
CA PHE A 711 -6.92 -32.68 -0.22
C PHE A 711 -7.77 -33.90 -0.57
N ARG A 712 -7.25 -34.84 -1.39
CA ARG A 712 -7.94 -36.10 -1.75
C ARG A 712 -8.34 -36.91 -0.52
N SER A 713 -7.45 -37.02 0.47
CA SER A 713 -7.71 -37.74 1.73
C SER A 713 -8.69 -37.03 2.67
N ARG A 714 -9.13 -35.80 2.34
CA ARG A 714 -9.97 -34.93 3.18
C ARG A 714 -9.33 -34.55 4.53
N GLN A 715 -8.00 -34.63 4.63
CA GLN A 715 -7.29 -34.04 5.75
C GLN A 715 -7.53 -32.53 5.79
N ILE A 716 -7.45 -31.88 4.62
CA ILE A 716 -7.75 -30.47 4.43
C ILE A 716 -9.08 -30.34 3.68
N LYS A 717 -9.94 -29.42 4.13
CA LYS A 717 -11.32 -29.26 3.64
C LYS A 717 -11.61 -27.81 3.27
N VAL A 718 -12.73 -27.61 2.57
CA VAL A 718 -13.25 -26.26 2.25
C VAL A 718 -13.51 -25.48 3.55
N GLY A 719 -13.04 -24.24 3.57
CA GLY A 719 -13.10 -23.33 4.72
C GLY A 719 -11.90 -23.42 5.67
N ASP A 720 -11.03 -24.44 5.55
CA ASP A 720 -9.73 -24.45 6.25
C ASP A 720 -8.80 -23.39 5.66
N VAL A 721 -7.74 -23.06 6.40
CA VAL A 721 -6.77 -22.02 6.03
C VAL A 721 -5.41 -22.65 5.75
N LEU A 722 -4.83 -22.28 4.61
CA LEU A 722 -3.46 -22.57 4.25
C LEU A 722 -2.57 -21.37 4.58
N VAL A 723 -1.31 -21.60 4.95
CA VAL A 723 -0.32 -20.56 5.14
C VAL A 723 0.95 -20.90 4.38
N ASN A 724 1.54 -19.95 3.67
CA ASN A 724 2.86 -20.18 3.10
C ASN A 724 3.95 -19.92 4.13
N THR A 725 4.82 -20.90 4.33
CA THR A 725 5.98 -20.79 5.22
C THR A 725 7.29 -20.48 4.48
N ASP A 726 7.27 -20.53 3.16
CA ASP A 726 8.36 -20.15 2.29
C ASP A 726 7.90 -19.09 1.27
N ILE A 727 8.84 -18.56 0.48
CA ILE A 727 8.49 -17.68 -0.64
C ILE A 727 7.77 -18.54 -1.67
N THR A 728 6.53 -18.19 -1.96
CA THR A 728 5.63 -19.01 -2.78
C THR A 728 5.34 -18.32 -4.10
N SER A 729 5.74 -18.97 -5.19
CA SER A 729 5.52 -18.51 -6.56
C SER A 729 4.19 -18.93 -7.15
N PHE A 730 3.53 -18.01 -7.83
CA PHE A 730 2.39 -18.22 -8.71
C PHE A 730 2.72 -17.64 -10.08
N SER A 731 1.93 -18.04 -11.08
CA SER A 731 2.03 -17.52 -12.44
C SER A 731 0.66 -17.03 -12.90
N GLU A 732 0.62 -15.92 -13.63
CA GLU A 732 -0.56 -15.51 -14.38
C GLU A 732 -0.67 -16.21 -15.75
N ASN A 733 0.35 -16.99 -16.14
CA ASN A 733 0.34 -17.83 -17.33
C ASN A 733 -0.15 -19.25 -16.98
N PRO A 734 -1.40 -19.64 -17.28
CA PRO A 734 -1.92 -20.95 -16.93
C PRO A 734 -1.18 -22.13 -17.61
N TYR A 735 -0.45 -21.91 -18.72
CA TYR A 735 0.30 -22.96 -19.41
C TYR A 735 1.47 -23.53 -18.60
N VAL A 736 2.07 -22.72 -17.72
CA VAL A 736 3.25 -23.16 -16.93
C VAL A 736 2.85 -24.11 -15.80
N VAL A 737 1.58 -24.14 -15.40
CA VAL A 737 1.05 -25.01 -14.35
C VAL A 737 1.34 -26.48 -14.64
N SER A 738 1.27 -26.88 -15.91
CA SER A 738 1.52 -28.27 -16.35
C SER A 738 2.93 -28.74 -15.99
N ALA A 739 3.94 -27.86 -16.08
CA ALA A 739 5.33 -28.19 -15.75
C ALA A 739 5.49 -28.53 -14.26
N PHE A 740 4.70 -27.91 -13.39
CA PHE A 740 4.80 -28.06 -11.94
C PHE A 740 3.83 -29.10 -11.35
N ALA A 741 2.65 -29.28 -11.96
CA ALA A 741 1.62 -30.20 -11.47
C ALA A 741 1.80 -31.65 -11.97
N SER A 742 2.73 -31.89 -12.89
CA SER A 742 2.98 -33.20 -13.51
C SER A 742 4.32 -33.81 -13.07
N SER A 743 4.64 -34.99 -13.60
CA SER A 743 5.93 -35.67 -13.48
C SER A 743 7.13 -34.89 -14.01
N ARG A 744 6.92 -33.71 -14.62
CA ARG A 744 7.98 -32.78 -14.98
C ARG A 744 8.60 -32.09 -13.76
N ALA A 745 7.84 -31.92 -12.67
CA ALA A 745 8.31 -31.34 -11.42
C ALA A 745 9.11 -30.02 -11.56
N GLY A 746 8.75 -29.17 -12.53
CA GLY A 746 9.41 -27.90 -12.84
C GLY A 746 10.48 -27.97 -13.95
N ALA A 747 10.72 -29.13 -14.56
CA ALA A 747 11.62 -29.22 -15.71
C ALA A 747 11.05 -28.48 -16.94
N PRO A 748 11.91 -27.77 -17.72
CA PRO A 748 11.47 -26.99 -18.87
C PRO A 748 10.94 -27.89 -19.99
N THR A 749 10.12 -27.31 -20.86
CA THR A 749 9.32 -28.07 -21.85
C THR A 749 10.19 -28.82 -22.87
N ASN A 750 11.42 -28.36 -23.07
CA ASN A 750 12.40 -28.97 -23.97
C ASN A 750 13.27 -30.07 -23.33
N ALA A 751 13.19 -30.30 -22.01
CA ALA A 751 14.11 -31.18 -21.28
C ALA A 751 13.62 -32.64 -21.09
N VAL A 752 12.51 -33.05 -21.72
CA VAL A 752 11.84 -34.31 -21.37
C VAL A 752 12.17 -35.47 -22.35
N ILE A 753 12.57 -36.62 -21.79
CA ILE A 753 12.86 -37.91 -22.47
C ILE A 753 11.73 -38.96 -22.25
N GLY A 754 10.53 -38.56 -21.79
CA GLY A 754 9.39 -39.49 -21.52
C GLY A 754 7.98 -38.86 -21.51
N PRO A 755 6.91 -39.66 -21.38
CA PRO A 755 5.53 -39.16 -21.36
C PRO A 755 5.22 -38.38 -20.07
N ILE A 756 4.53 -37.25 -20.20
CA ILE A 756 4.08 -36.41 -19.07
C ILE A 756 2.92 -37.12 -18.38
N THR A 757 3.00 -37.30 -17.06
CA THR A 757 1.95 -37.96 -16.27
C THR A 757 1.50 -37.10 -15.10
N PHE A 758 0.23 -37.26 -14.72
CA PHE A 758 -0.38 -36.65 -13.54
C PHE A 758 -0.85 -37.77 -12.62
N ASP A 759 -0.63 -37.62 -11.32
CA ASP A 759 -0.87 -38.68 -10.35
C ASP A 759 -1.76 -38.22 -9.17
N ASP A 760 -1.88 -39.08 -8.16
CA ASP A 760 -2.68 -38.79 -6.96
C ASP A 760 -2.05 -37.71 -6.04
N THR A 761 -0.91 -37.14 -6.43
CA THR A 761 -0.27 -35.99 -5.78
C THR A 761 -0.38 -34.70 -6.60
N SER A 762 -0.84 -34.75 -7.85
CA SER A 762 -1.04 -33.55 -8.68
C SER A 762 -2.11 -32.61 -8.10
N VAL A 763 -1.76 -31.34 -7.93
CA VAL A 763 -2.62 -30.26 -7.42
C VAL A 763 -2.38 -28.95 -8.17
N VAL A 764 -3.43 -28.14 -8.29
CA VAL A 764 -3.36 -26.78 -8.79
C VAL A 764 -4.10 -25.86 -7.83
N PHE A 765 -3.39 -24.83 -7.36
CA PHE A 765 -3.97 -23.74 -6.59
C PHE A 765 -4.36 -22.60 -7.53
N VAL A 766 -5.54 -22.04 -7.31
CA VAL A 766 -6.08 -20.92 -8.08
C VAL A 766 -6.44 -19.79 -7.14
N LEU A 767 -5.88 -18.62 -7.39
CA LEU A 767 -6.17 -17.35 -6.72
C LEU A 767 -6.88 -16.43 -7.71
N PRO A 768 -8.21 -16.28 -7.61
CA PRO A 768 -8.96 -15.42 -8.53
C PRO A 768 -8.53 -13.95 -8.43
N LYS A 769 -8.68 -13.23 -9.53
CA LYS A 769 -8.50 -11.77 -9.58
C LYS A 769 -9.28 -11.07 -8.45
N GLY A 770 -8.63 -10.12 -7.79
CA GLY A 770 -9.24 -9.35 -6.71
C GLY A 770 -9.53 -10.14 -5.42
N ARG A 771 -9.02 -11.37 -5.28
CA ARG A 771 -9.15 -12.21 -4.07
C ARG A 771 -7.85 -12.34 -3.27
N TYR A 772 -6.87 -11.51 -3.56
CA TYR A 772 -5.59 -11.47 -2.85
C TYR A 772 -5.02 -10.05 -2.84
N LEU A 773 -4.10 -9.74 -1.93
CA LEU A 773 -3.54 -8.41 -1.67
C LEU A 773 -2.00 -8.38 -1.73
N ARG A 774 -1.32 -9.50 -1.47
CA ARG A 774 0.14 -9.53 -1.23
C ARG A 774 0.95 -10.22 -2.33
N ALA A 775 0.41 -10.33 -3.55
CA ALA A 775 1.20 -10.83 -4.67
C ALA A 775 2.07 -9.71 -5.27
N THR A 776 3.35 -10.00 -5.45
CA THR A 776 4.30 -9.10 -6.10
C THR A 776 4.71 -9.66 -7.47
N PRO A 777 4.39 -8.98 -8.58
CA PRO A 777 4.85 -9.38 -9.91
C PRO A 777 6.37 -9.18 -10.03
N ILE A 778 7.10 -10.22 -10.41
CA ILE A 778 8.58 -10.18 -10.48
C ILE A 778 9.15 -10.62 -11.83
N ALA A 779 8.30 -10.99 -12.80
CA ALA A 779 8.75 -11.49 -14.10
C ALA A 779 9.74 -10.55 -14.81
N PRO A 780 9.62 -9.20 -14.75
CA PRO A 780 10.61 -8.32 -15.37
C PRO A 780 12.04 -8.46 -14.82
N PHE A 781 12.20 -8.89 -13.57
CA PHE A 781 13.51 -9.13 -12.94
C PHE A 781 13.98 -10.58 -13.05
N SER A 782 13.16 -11.47 -13.61
CA SER A 782 13.37 -12.91 -13.57
C SER A 782 14.38 -13.37 -14.61
N ALA A 783 15.13 -14.43 -14.29
CA ALA A 783 15.93 -15.15 -15.29
C ALA A 783 15.07 -15.98 -16.24
N SER A 784 13.81 -16.22 -15.88
CA SER A 784 12.80 -16.95 -16.67
C SER A 784 11.52 -16.12 -16.72
N PRO A 785 11.52 -14.98 -17.44
CA PRO A 785 10.38 -14.07 -17.51
C PRO A 785 9.13 -14.73 -18.11
N ASP A 786 9.32 -15.80 -18.89
CA ASP A 786 8.22 -16.56 -19.51
C ASP A 786 7.32 -17.27 -18.49
N GLU A 787 7.81 -17.49 -17.27
CA GLU A 787 6.98 -18.00 -16.17
C GLU A 787 5.93 -16.99 -15.70
N ALA A 788 6.05 -15.71 -16.08
CA ALA A 788 5.12 -14.67 -15.66
C ALA A 788 4.88 -14.66 -14.14
N GLU A 789 5.99 -14.78 -13.40
CA GLU A 789 5.98 -15.09 -11.98
C GLU A 789 5.48 -13.92 -11.13
N SER A 790 4.63 -14.23 -10.15
CA SER A 790 4.25 -13.36 -9.04
C SER A 790 4.44 -14.13 -7.74
N ILE A 791 5.06 -13.51 -6.74
CA ILE A 791 5.42 -14.19 -5.49
C ILE A 791 4.68 -13.64 -4.29
N PHE A 792 4.51 -14.51 -3.29
CA PHE A 792 4.07 -14.17 -1.95
C PHE A 792 5.21 -14.43 -0.96
N LEU A 793 5.56 -13.42 -0.18
CA LEU A 793 6.45 -13.59 0.97
C LEU A 793 5.77 -14.49 2.04
N PRO A 794 6.54 -15.20 2.89
CA PRO A 794 5.98 -16.02 3.96
C PRO A 794 5.00 -15.25 4.84
N GLY A 795 3.99 -15.94 5.37
CA GLY A 795 2.98 -15.34 6.26
C GLY A 795 1.73 -14.81 5.58
N CYS A 796 1.46 -15.25 4.35
CA CYS A 796 0.18 -15.08 3.69
C CYS A 796 -0.75 -16.25 4.02
N TYR A 797 -2.00 -15.92 4.41
CA TYR A 797 -3.02 -16.91 4.76
C TYR A 797 -4.05 -16.99 3.65
N PHE A 798 -4.47 -18.20 3.29
CA PHE A 798 -5.39 -18.45 2.20
C PHE A 798 -6.53 -19.34 2.68
N GLN A 799 -7.75 -18.82 2.71
CA GLN A 799 -8.93 -19.61 3.00
C GLN A 799 -9.37 -20.37 1.74
N ILE A 800 -9.61 -21.67 1.90
CA ILE A 800 -10.06 -22.52 0.79
C ILE A 800 -11.54 -22.28 0.53
N GLU A 801 -11.88 -21.79 -0.66
CA GLU A 801 -13.26 -21.57 -1.10
C GLU A 801 -13.86 -22.82 -1.75
N SER A 802 -13.07 -23.56 -2.52
CA SER A 802 -13.53 -24.80 -3.15
C SER A 802 -12.41 -25.78 -3.43
N ILE A 803 -12.74 -27.08 -3.38
CA ILE A 803 -11.87 -28.19 -3.74
C ILE A 803 -12.63 -29.05 -4.75
N GLN A 804 -12.01 -29.30 -5.90
CA GLN A 804 -12.59 -30.10 -6.98
C GLN A 804 -11.55 -31.09 -7.50
N GLU A 805 -11.99 -32.29 -7.87
CA GLU A 805 -11.15 -33.21 -8.63
C GLU A 805 -11.39 -32.98 -10.11
N VAL A 806 -10.38 -32.49 -10.84
CA VAL A 806 -10.49 -32.21 -12.27
C VAL A 806 -9.85 -33.33 -13.05
N VAL A 807 -10.56 -33.87 -14.03
CA VAL A 807 -10.11 -34.96 -14.90
C VAL A 807 -10.31 -34.58 -16.36
N GLY A 808 -9.28 -34.77 -17.16
CA GLY A 808 -9.36 -34.74 -18.62
C GLY A 808 -8.76 -36.01 -19.23
N ASP A 809 -8.58 -36.02 -20.54
CA ASP A 809 -8.17 -37.23 -21.28
C ASP A 809 -6.77 -37.75 -20.87
N PHE A 810 -5.89 -36.86 -20.42
CA PHE A 810 -4.49 -37.17 -20.10
C PHE A 810 -4.03 -36.69 -18.71
N TYR A 811 -4.92 -36.10 -17.91
CA TYR A 811 -4.57 -35.55 -16.60
C TYR A 811 -5.66 -35.80 -15.55
N ARG A 812 -5.23 -35.87 -14.29
CA ARG A 812 -6.10 -35.90 -13.11
C ARG A 812 -5.44 -35.13 -11.97
N LEU A 813 -6.09 -34.11 -11.45
CA LEU A 813 -5.52 -33.24 -10.42
C LEU A 813 -6.57 -32.74 -9.44
N MET A 814 -6.12 -32.25 -8.29
CA MET A 814 -6.96 -31.48 -7.37
C MET A 814 -6.88 -29.99 -7.70
N LYS A 815 -8.01 -29.35 -8.03
CA LYS A 815 -8.11 -27.90 -8.11
C LYS A 815 -8.53 -27.36 -6.74
N VAL A 816 -7.72 -26.47 -6.18
CA VAL A 816 -7.99 -25.79 -4.91
C VAL A 816 -8.10 -24.30 -5.19
N GLN A 817 -9.32 -23.75 -5.14
CA GLN A 817 -9.54 -22.32 -5.25
C GLN A 817 -9.54 -21.71 -3.86
N MET A 818 -8.86 -20.57 -3.71
CA MET A 818 -8.68 -19.93 -2.43
C MET A 818 -8.71 -18.41 -2.54
N GLN A 819 -8.92 -17.76 -1.40
CA GLN A 819 -8.87 -16.31 -1.23
C GLN A 819 -7.89 -15.98 -0.11
N GLU A 820 -7.12 -14.92 -0.26
CA GLU A 820 -6.28 -14.41 0.81
C GLU A 820 -7.12 -13.86 1.96
N VAL A 821 -6.72 -14.22 3.17
CA VAL A 821 -7.25 -13.69 4.43
C VAL A 821 -6.11 -13.14 5.27
N ASP A 822 -6.44 -12.25 6.20
CA ASP A 822 -5.45 -11.52 7.00
C ASP A 822 -4.78 -12.42 8.05
N ARG A 823 -5.53 -13.39 8.57
CA ARG A 823 -5.09 -14.25 9.67
C ARG A 823 -5.83 -15.59 9.65
N PRO A 824 -5.38 -16.58 10.46
CA PRO A 824 -6.12 -17.82 10.66
C PRO A 824 -7.55 -17.54 11.13
N VAL A 825 -8.52 -18.24 10.55
CA VAL A 825 -9.94 -18.08 10.92
C VAL A 825 -10.20 -18.88 12.19
N GLN A 826 -10.78 -18.24 13.21
CA GLN A 826 -11.07 -18.90 14.49
C GLN A 826 -11.94 -20.15 14.28
N GLY A 827 -11.55 -21.26 14.90
CA GLY A 827 -12.24 -22.55 14.75
C GLY A 827 -11.96 -23.28 13.43
N ARG A 828 -11.12 -22.74 12.54
CA ARG A 828 -10.63 -23.43 11.34
C ARG A 828 -9.22 -23.93 11.55
N ALA A 829 -8.91 -25.07 10.97
CA ALA A 829 -7.57 -25.62 11.03
C ALA A 829 -6.63 -24.84 10.10
N LEU A 830 -5.38 -24.69 10.53
CA LEU A 830 -4.34 -23.95 9.84
C LEU A 830 -3.24 -24.91 9.42
N TYR A 831 -2.97 -24.98 8.11
CA TYR A 831 -2.00 -25.91 7.53
C TYR A 831 -0.94 -25.18 6.72
N ASP A 832 0.29 -25.68 6.74
CA ASP A 832 1.33 -25.25 5.81
C ASP A 832 0.92 -25.62 4.37
N MET A 833 0.88 -24.64 3.48
CA MET A 833 0.40 -24.80 2.10
C MET A 833 1.22 -25.83 1.32
N ARG A 834 2.52 -25.94 1.61
CA ARG A 834 3.43 -26.85 0.92
C ARG A 834 3.22 -28.29 1.40
N THR A 835 3.38 -28.53 2.70
CA THR A 835 3.39 -29.89 3.28
C THR A 835 2.01 -30.43 3.61
N GLY A 836 1.03 -29.56 3.84
CA GLY A 836 -0.28 -29.93 4.38
C GLY A 836 -0.25 -30.31 5.87
N GLU A 837 0.86 -30.09 6.57
CA GLU A 837 0.98 -30.31 8.01
C GLU A 837 0.37 -29.15 8.81
N PRO A 838 -0.17 -29.38 10.03
CA PRO A 838 -0.63 -28.30 10.89
C PRO A 838 0.49 -27.29 11.16
N PHE A 839 0.17 -25.99 11.06
CA PHE A 839 1.14 -24.93 11.29
C PHE A 839 0.99 -24.30 12.68
N SER A 840 2.13 -24.10 13.35
CA SER A 840 2.25 -23.25 14.54
C SER A 840 3.44 -22.32 14.35
N ARG A 841 3.24 -21.05 14.70
CA ARG A 841 4.28 -20.01 14.68
C ARG A 841 5.44 -20.38 15.59
N GLU A 842 5.17 -20.94 16.76
CA GLU A 842 6.16 -21.34 17.75
C GLU A 842 7.05 -22.45 17.20
N GLN A 843 6.44 -23.46 16.56
CA GLN A 843 7.17 -24.55 15.91
C GLN A 843 8.02 -24.03 14.74
N TYR A 844 7.47 -23.10 13.94
CA TYR A 844 8.21 -22.46 12.86
C TYR A 844 9.40 -21.64 13.37
N ALA A 845 9.23 -20.90 14.47
CA ALA A 845 10.31 -20.15 15.11
C ALA A 845 11.43 -21.08 15.64
N LEU A 846 11.05 -22.18 16.27
CA LEU A 846 12.00 -23.21 16.73
C LEU A 846 12.77 -23.84 15.58
N LYS A 847 12.10 -24.08 14.44
CA LYS A 847 12.70 -24.62 13.22
C LYS A 847 13.79 -23.71 12.65
N LEU A 848 13.57 -22.39 12.62
CA LEU A 848 14.54 -21.45 12.07
C LEU A 848 15.67 -21.05 13.04
N GLY A 849 15.42 -21.16 14.35
CA GLY A 849 16.36 -20.78 15.39
C GLY A 849 16.19 -19.34 15.88
N ALA A 850 16.80 -19.04 17.04
CA ALA A 850 16.57 -17.79 17.78
C ALA A 850 17.03 -16.52 17.06
N ASP A 851 18.07 -16.60 16.23
CA ASP A 851 18.60 -15.48 15.46
C ASP A 851 17.74 -15.13 14.23
N ALA A 852 16.89 -16.06 13.78
CA ALA A 852 15.89 -15.81 12.74
C ALA A 852 14.59 -15.19 13.31
N LYS A 853 14.55 -14.82 14.59
CA LYS A 853 13.41 -14.17 15.24
C LYS A 853 12.93 -12.94 14.45
N VAL A 854 13.85 -12.16 13.87
CA VAL A 854 13.50 -11.00 13.04
C VAL A 854 12.65 -11.38 11.82
N LEU A 855 12.98 -12.48 11.13
CA LEU A 855 12.19 -12.99 10.01
C LEU A 855 10.84 -13.53 10.46
N VAL A 856 10.81 -14.25 11.59
CA VAL A 856 9.56 -14.78 12.14
C VAL A 856 8.63 -13.66 12.57
N ASP A 857 9.16 -12.63 13.25
CA ASP A 857 8.38 -11.48 13.69
C ASP A 857 7.90 -10.66 12.47
N ARG A 858 8.73 -10.52 11.41
CA ARG A 858 8.36 -9.85 10.15
C ARG A 858 7.26 -10.58 9.37
N PHE A 859 7.40 -11.89 9.15
CA PHE A 859 6.46 -12.67 8.34
C PHE A 859 5.23 -13.13 9.13
N PHE A 860 5.39 -13.41 10.42
CA PHE A 860 4.34 -13.91 11.31
C PHE A 860 4.26 -13.02 12.56
N PRO A 861 3.68 -11.82 12.45
CA PRO A 861 3.61 -10.88 13.57
C PRO A 861 2.80 -11.45 14.73
N GLN A 862 3.26 -11.23 15.97
CA GLN A 862 2.55 -11.69 17.18
C GLN A 862 1.32 -10.84 17.50
N ASN A 863 1.37 -9.54 17.18
CA ASN A 863 0.28 -8.64 17.46
C ASN A 863 -0.81 -8.81 16.38
N PRO A 864 -2.01 -9.29 16.74
CA PRO A 864 -3.11 -9.41 15.79
C PRO A 864 -3.57 -8.05 15.24
N MET A 865 -3.12 -6.92 15.79
CA MET A 865 -3.44 -5.58 15.31
C MET A 865 -2.41 -5.01 14.32
N THR A 866 -1.34 -5.76 14.03
CA THR A 866 -0.36 -5.37 13.01
C THR A 866 -1.04 -5.18 11.64
N ASP A 867 -0.58 -4.18 10.89
CA ASP A 867 -1.06 -3.93 9.54
C ASP A 867 -0.48 -4.88 8.50
N LEU A 868 -1.32 -5.20 7.50
CA LEU A 868 -1.01 -6.12 6.40
C LEU A 868 0.31 -5.83 5.67
N PHE A 869 0.82 -4.59 5.76
CA PHE A 869 1.99 -4.10 5.03
C PHE A 869 3.05 -3.43 5.92
N SER A 870 3.01 -3.64 7.24
CA SER A 870 4.10 -3.22 8.13
C SER A 870 5.24 -4.24 8.12
N PRO A 871 6.47 -3.91 7.64
CA PRO A 871 7.68 -4.51 8.19
C PRO A 871 7.76 -4.28 9.69
N HIS A 872 8.27 -5.30 10.38
CA HIS A 872 8.69 -5.23 11.77
C HIS A 872 10.18 -4.96 11.87
#